data_AF-A0A4V3HG35-F1
#
_entry.id   AF-A0A4V3HG35-F1
#
_cell.length_a   1.000
_cell.length_b   1.000
_cell.length_c   1.000
_cell.angle_alpha   90.00
_cell.angle_beta   90.00
_cell.angle_gamma   90.00
#
_symmetry.space_group_name_H-M   'P 1'
#
loop_
_entity.id
_entity.type
_entity.pdbx_description
1 polymer ?
#
loop_
_entity_poly.entity_id
_entity_poly.type
_entity_poly.pdbx_seq_one_letter_code
_entity_poly.pdbx_strand_id
1 'polypeptide(L)'
;MSLFAQDISIPTKFLEDGNLYKNLDKTSNQLSEPVVAFSINDKCVVIGFLGRDNYKVRFKEWEGIVKDIDLLVTEKMSDLYFDFQEKESLKAIELEKKRKQEMQELIQYGEVLSDEKRQKIINDSIAERKAKNLEKLRVADSIAQVKALEQKELERLRLQKIKTQELKFAAEREAQRVKDSVAKANAEEKARLEKEQALKLKQEAEQELQRKKDSIAQAKIAEKERLELEKERAKALKKAEQLEAQRIEDSIAKAEEAEKEQAAIRKKEAELEIKRVNDSIAQAKVAEKARLELEQERAKALKKAEELEAKRIADFRAKAEAEEKQRLENEKAETLKQAEALEAKRVADSIAKVAKEKEILLKYERAEALKRAEAMALKKAEDLRIKQVKDSITQANEATKQRIERERLEALKREAELKEVRRKDSIIQAKAAENKRLEQERLEALALKQAAEIEVKRVSDSIIKAEEDEKKRLVFEREKAIARERSAKLEAKRIKDSLDLVQVAENKRLEIERENAKAQKIAAELEASQLKKALEKAEEEALKKERLALAYNEALKRQAEQEAARISDSINKANAAHIKRLEIEHALALQEAEKQKALNNQADAIKQAVELEANRIRDSIAQVNANKEQESNRIAENQNSERMQFRNNCHYLLDEYDDFTKKTTIKTEAYTISEKVNVELFKYGKKISVFINASIDLGCVSYLSNSRSNVVVQLENNQSVTLYHSWNMECGEFLFKADLTKSQILSLEKSPIKSLKLRGTKGIREIDNISYKEFFMDKLRCVE
;
A
#
# COMPACT_ATOMS: atom_id res chain seq x y z
N MET A 1 -0.53 -92.80 -23.47
CA MET A 1 -0.78 -94.07 -24.20
C MET A 1 -0.90 -93.73 -25.67
N SER A 2 -0.40 -94.56 -26.58
CA SER A 2 -0.72 -94.40 -28.00
C SER A 2 -2.05 -95.08 -28.28
N LEU A 3 -3.05 -94.31 -28.70
CA LEU A 3 -4.35 -94.83 -29.15
C LEU A 3 -4.49 -94.50 -30.63
N PHE A 4 -5.03 -95.45 -31.38
CA PHE A 4 -5.08 -95.42 -32.84
C PHE A 4 -5.77 -94.15 -33.35
N ALA A 5 -5.05 -93.35 -34.13
CA ALA A 5 -5.68 -92.40 -35.03
C ALA A 5 -6.43 -93.20 -36.09
N GLN A 6 -7.75 -93.31 -35.94
CA GLN A 6 -8.61 -93.71 -37.04
C GLN A 6 -8.66 -92.53 -38.02
N ASP A 7 -8.22 -92.74 -39.26
CA ASP A 7 -8.30 -91.71 -40.29
C ASP A 7 -9.76 -91.30 -40.50
N ILE A 8 -10.09 -90.07 -40.10
CA ILE A 8 -11.43 -89.50 -40.24
C ILE A 8 -11.78 -89.50 -41.73
N SER A 9 -12.83 -90.24 -42.08
CA SER A 9 -13.23 -90.48 -43.46
C SER A 9 -14.74 -90.65 -43.52
N ILE A 10 -15.46 -89.52 -43.60
CA ILE A 10 -16.93 -89.49 -43.61
C ILE A 10 -17.40 -89.18 -45.03
N PRO A 11 -17.96 -90.16 -45.78
CA PRO A 11 -18.48 -89.90 -47.11
C PRO A 11 -19.77 -89.08 -47.02
N THR A 12 -19.84 -87.99 -47.77
CA THR A 12 -21.03 -87.15 -47.92
C THR A 12 -21.12 -86.60 -49.35
N LYS A 13 -21.94 -85.58 -49.57
CA LYS A 13 -22.12 -84.88 -50.84
C LYS A 13 -22.28 -83.37 -50.61
N PHE A 14 -22.00 -82.58 -51.64
CA PHE A 14 -22.27 -81.14 -51.61
C PHE A 14 -23.76 -80.82 -51.77
N LEU A 15 -24.22 -79.73 -51.15
CA LEU A 15 -25.62 -79.26 -51.18
C LEU A 15 -25.89 -78.17 -52.22
N GLU A 16 -24.85 -77.48 -52.69
CA GLU A 16 -24.94 -76.43 -53.72
C GLU A 16 -23.71 -76.46 -54.64
N ASP A 17 -23.71 -75.65 -55.70
CA ASP A 17 -22.55 -75.47 -56.58
C ASP A 17 -21.55 -74.49 -55.94
N GLY A 18 -20.28 -74.88 -55.79
CA GLY A 18 -19.32 -74.13 -54.98
C GLY A 18 -17.86 -74.39 -55.32
N ASN A 19 -16.95 -73.93 -54.44
CA ASN A 19 -15.50 -74.05 -54.62
C ASN A 19 -14.82 -74.62 -53.37
N LEU A 20 -13.89 -75.55 -53.57
CA LEU A 20 -13.01 -76.07 -52.53
C LEU A 20 -11.83 -75.11 -52.35
N TYR A 21 -11.61 -74.56 -51.14
CA TYR A 21 -10.59 -73.55 -50.87
C TYR A 21 -9.33 -74.14 -50.20
N LYS A 22 -8.16 -73.53 -50.42
CA LYS A 22 -6.89 -73.99 -49.85
C LYS A 22 -6.62 -73.41 -48.46
N ASN A 23 -7.00 -72.16 -48.24
CA ASN A 23 -6.67 -71.42 -47.01
C ASN A 23 -7.91 -71.01 -46.22
N LEU A 24 -7.76 -70.94 -44.89
CA LEU A 24 -8.74 -70.41 -43.94
C LEU A 24 -8.03 -69.41 -43.00
N ASP A 25 -8.46 -68.16 -43.00
CA ASP A 25 -8.06 -67.22 -41.95
C ASP A 25 -8.86 -67.51 -40.66
N LYS A 26 -8.15 -68.04 -39.67
CA LYS A 26 -8.69 -68.38 -38.34
C LYS A 26 -9.18 -67.17 -37.54
N THR A 27 -8.81 -65.94 -37.93
CA THR A 27 -9.25 -64.71 -37.27
C THR A 27 -10.56 -64.20 -37.86
N SER A 28 -10.64 -63.97 -39.18
CA SER A 28 -11.84 -63.44 -39.87
C SER A 28 -12.87 -64.49 -40.32
N ASN A 29 -12.54 -65.78 -40.28
CA ASN A 29 -13.35 -66.90 -40.82
C ASN A 29 -13.59 -66.84 -42.35
N GLN A 30 -12.64 -66.27 -43.08
CA GLN A 30 -12.68 -66.18 -44.54
C GLN A 30 -11.88 -67.32 -45.19
N LEU A 31 -12.46 -67.90 -46.25
CA LEU A 31 -11.82 -68.89 -47.11
C LEU A 31 -11.20 -68.20 -48.32
N SER A 32 -10.01 -68.64 -48.75
CA SER A 32 -9.28 -68.05 -49.88
C SER A 32 -8.47 -69.09 -50.65
N GLU A 33 -8.00 -68.70 -51.84
CA GLU A 33 -7.39 -69.59 -52.85
C GLU A 33 -8.32 -70.77 -53.25
N PRO A 34 -9.32 -70.55 -54.13
CA PRO A 34 -10.13 -71.64 -54.68
C PRO A 34 -9.25 -72.59 -55.51
N VAL A 35 -9.44 -73.89 -55.32
CA VAL A 35 -8.62 -74.98 -55.88
C VAL A 35 -9.36 -75.71 -57.00
N VAL A 36 -10.63 -76.07 -56.76
CA VAL A 36 -11.48 -76.80 -57.70
C VAL A 36 -12.95 -76.50 -57.41
N ALA A 37 -13.75 -76.37 -58.47
CA ALA A 37 -15.21 -76.22 -58.35
C ALA A 37 -15.89 -77.59 -58.20
N PHE A 38 -16.99 -77.63 -57.45
CA PHE A 38 -17.86 -78.80 -57.28
C PHE A 38 -19.31 -78.43 -57.58
N SER A 39 -20.12 -79.43 -57.92
CA SER A 39 -21.54 -79.24 -58.19
C SER A 39 -22.47 -79.88 -57.15
N ILE A 40 -23.70 -79.41 -57.11
CA ILE A 40 -24.75 -79.96 -56.23
C ILE A 40 -24.88 -81.50 -56.38
N ASN A 41 -24.85 -82.20 -55.26
CA ASN A 41 -24.78 -83.67 -55.13
C ASN A 41 -23.45 -84.36 -55.55
N ASP A 42 -22.39 -83.64 -55.93
CA ASP A 42 -21.06 -84.26 -56.08
C ASP A 42 -20.63 -84.93 -54.76
N LYS A 43 -20.06 -86.13 -54.85
CA LYS A 43 -19.65 -86.92 -53.68
C LYS A 43 -18.26 -86.51 -53.20
N CYS A 44 -18.11 -86.33 -51.89
CA CYS A 44 -16.86 -85.94 -51.25
C CYS A 44 -16.65 -86.70 -49.93
N VAL A 45 -15.44 -86.61 -49.37
CA VAL A 45 -15.10 -87.25 -48.09
C VAL A 45 -14.61 -86.18 -47.13
N VAL A 46 -15.31 -86.01 -46.01
CA VAL A 46 -14.90 -85.12 -44.92
C VAL A 46 -13.80 -85.82 -44.12
N ILE A 47 -12.67 -85.13 -43.96
CA ILE A 47 -11.43 -85.63 -43.35
C ILE A 47 -11.03 -84.84 -42.09
N GLY A 48 -11.86 -83.90 -41.64
CA GLY A 48 -11.71 -83.21 -40.37
C GLY A 48 -12.61 -81.98 -40.24
N PHE A 49 -12.78 -81.50 -39.02
CA PHE A 49 -13.45 -80.24 -38.71
C PHE A 49 -12.40 -79.22 -38.20
N LEU A 50 -12.49 -77.97 -38.65
CA LEU A 50 -11.51 -76.92 -38.37
C LEU A 50 -12.02 -75.84 -37.40
N GLY A 51 -13.27 -75.96 -36.94
CA GLY A 51 -13.95 -74.96 -36.13
C GLY A 51 -14.63 -73.88 -36.96
N ARG A 52 -15.55 -73.13 -36.33
CA ARG A 52 -16.35 -72.05 -36.95
C ARG A 52 -16.97 -72.47 -38.29
N ASP A 53 -17.56 -73.66 -38.26
CA ASP A 53 -18.38 -74.22 -39.34
C ASP A 53 -17.59 -74.57 -40.61
N ASN A 54 -16.26 -74.62 -40.55
CA ASN A 54 -15.40 -75.05 -41.66
C ASN A 54 -15.01 -76.54 -41.54
N TYR A 55 -15.17 -77.30 -42.62
CA TYR A 55 -14.76 -78.70 -42.74
C TYR A 55 -13.59 -78.84 -43.74
N LYS A 56 -12.62 -79.70 -43.41
CA LYS A 56 -11.61 -80.14 -44.37
C LYS A 56 -12.16 -81.34 -45.15
N VAL A 57 -12.09 -81.26 -46.47
CA VAL A 57 -12.72 -82.20 -47.40
C VAL A 57 -11.72 -82.65 -48.48
N ARG A 58 -11.81 -83.93 -48.83
CA ARG A 58 -11.18 -84.53 -50.02
C ARG A 58 -12.24 -84.72 -51.11
N PHE A 59 -11.97 -84.21 -52.30
CA PHE A 59 -12.83 -84.29 -53.48
C PHE A 59 -11.99 -84.55 -54.73
N LYS A 60 -12.23 -85.69 -55.39
CA LYS A 60 -11.35 -86.21 -56.46
C LYS A 60 -9.91 -86.32 -55.91
N GLU A 61 -8.89 -85.88 -56.64
CA GLU A 61 -7.50 -85.79 -56.14
C GLU A 61 -7.21 -84.58 -55.20
N TRP A 62 -8.17 -83.68 -54.98
CA TRP A 62 -7.94 -82.43 -54.26
C TRP A 62 -8.34 -82.50 -52.78
N GLU A 63 -7.56 -81.85 -51.92
CA GLU A 63 -7.94 -81.56 -50.53
C GLU A 63 -8.02 -80.06 -50.30
N GLY A 64 -9.01 -79.64 -49.53
CA GLY A 64 -9.21 -78.24 -49.15
C GLY A 64 -10.28 -78.09 -48.09
N ILE A 65 -10.89 -76.91 -48.06
CA ILE A 65 -11.79 -76.43 -47.02
C ILE A 65 -13.07 -75.91 -47.66
N VAL A 66 -14.20 -76.27 -47.06
CA VAL A 66 -15.54 -75.74 -47.35
C VAL A 66 -16.26 -75.46 -46.02
N LYS A 67 -17.45 -74.89 -46.06
CA LYS A 67 -18.30 -74.68 -44.88
C LYS A 67 -19.28 -75.84 -44.69
N ASP A 68 -20.01 -75.79 -43.59
CA ASP A 68 -21.12 -76.69 -43.27
C ASP A 68 -22.26 -76.58 -44.29
N ILE A 69 -22.59 -75.36 -44.73
CA ILE A 69 -23.64 -75.07 -45.72
C ILE A 69 -23.38 -75.71 -47.09
N ASP A 70 -22.10 -75.82 -47.49
CA ASP A 70 -21.70 -76.50 -48.73
C ASP A 70 -21.98 -78.01 -48.68
N LEU A 71 -22.18 -78.61 -47.50
CA LEU A 71 -22.14 -80.06 -47.25
C LEU A 71 -23.45 -80.61 -46.68
N LEU A 72 -23.81 -81.84 -47.07
CA LEU A 72 -24.81 -82.59 -46.32
C LEU A 72 -24.21 -83.05 -44.98
N VAL A 73 -24.42 -82.26 -43.93
CA VAL A 73 -24.00 -82.59 -42.56
C VAL A 73 -24.70 -83.88 -42.11
N THR A 74 -23.91 -84.85 -41.63
CA THR A 74 -24.39 -86.12 -41.09
C THR A 74 -24.09 -86.23 -39.60
N GLU A 75 -24.76 -87.13 -38.88
CA GLU A 75 -24.57 -87.37 -37.45
C GLU A 75 -23.10 -87.55 -37.06
N LYS A 76 -22.34 -88.31 -37.86
CA LYS A 76 -20.88 -88.52 -37.68
C LYS A 76 -20.03 -87.26 -37.81
N MET A 77 -20.56 -86.20 -38.44
CA MET A 77 -19.88 -84.91 -38.55
C MET A 77 -20.15 -84.03 -37.32
N SER A 78 -21.30 -84.23 -36.65
CA SER A 78 -21.55 -83.68 -35.31
C SER A 78 -20.56 -84.23 -34.28
N ASP A 79 -20.18 -85.51 -34.39
CA ASP A 79 -19.12 -86.10 -33.55
C ASP A 79 -17.82 -85.29 -33.69
N LEU A 80 -17.41 -84.94 -34.92
CA LEU A 80 -16.21 -84.12 -35.17
C LEU A 80 -16.29 -82.71 -34.56
N TYR A 81 -17.50 -82.13 -34.49
CA TYR A 81 -17.74 -80.87 -33.80
C TYR A 81 -17.54 -81.02 -32.29
N PHE A 82 -18.10 -82.05 -31.66
CA PHE A 82 -17.92 -82.31 -30.23
C PHE A 82 -16.45 -82.66 -29.89
N ASP A 83 -15.79 -83.48 -30.71
CA ASP A 83 -14.37 -83.82 -30.62
C ASP A 83 -13.48 -82.56 -30.64
N PHE A 84 -13.85 -81.56 -31.45
CA PHE A 84 -13.15 -80.29 -31.54
C PHE A 84 -13.39 -79.41 -30.31
N GLN A 85 -14.65 -79.31 -29.86
CA GLN A 85 -15.02 -78.55 -28.65
C GLN A 85 -14.37 -79.12 -27.39
N GLU A 86 -14.31 -80.46 -27.25
CA GLU A 86 -13.63 -81.10 -26.13
C GLU A 86 -12.11 -80.83 -26.18
N LYS A 87 -11.48 -80.88 -27.36
CA LYS A 87 -10.05 -80.56 -27.51
C LYS A 87 -9.73 -79.09 -27.21
N GLU A 88 -10.60 -78.13 -27.56
CA GLU A 88 -10.43 -76.73 -27.15
C GLU A 88 -10.67 -76.54 -25.64
N SER A 89 -11.68 -77.21 -25.06
CA SER A 89 -11.96 -77.22 -23.62
C SER A 89 -10.77 -77.78 -22.81
N LEU A 90 -10.19 -78.90 -23.25
CA LEU A 90 -9.01 -79.51 -22.63
C LEU A 90 -7.79 -78.57 -22.67
N LYS A 91 -7.55 -77.87 -23.79
CA LYS A 91 -6.49 -76.84 -23.87
C LYS A 91 -6.74 -75.68 -22.89
N ALA A 92 -7.98 -75.22 -22.75
CA ALA A 92 -8.32 -74.16 -21.79
C ALA A 92 -8.09 -74.63 -20.34
N ILE A 93 -8.49 -75.87 -20.01
CA ILE A 93 -8.26 -76.49 -18.70
C ILE A 93 -6.76 -76.69 -18.43
N GLU A 94 -5.98 -77.10 -19.44
CA GLU A 94 -4.52 -77.26 -19.32
C GLU A 94 -3.80 -75.92 -19.14
N LEU A 95 -4.21 -74.88 -19.89
CA LEU A 95 -3.72 -73.51 -19.72
C LEU A 95 -4.06 -72.95 -18.33
N GLU A 96 -5.27 -73.23 -17.81
CA GLU A 96 -5.66 -72.80 -16.46
C GLU A 96 -4.93 -73.59 -15.36
N LYS A 97 -4.70 -74.90 -15.55
CA LYS A 97 -3.82 -75.71 -14.69
C LYS A 97 -2.41 -75.14 -14.69
N LYS A 98 -1.85 -74.80 -15.85
CA LYS A 98 -0.52 -74.21 -15.95
C LYS A 98 -0.43 -72.87 -15.24
N ARG A 99 -1.40 -71.97 -15.43
CA ARG A 99 -1.49 -70.71 -14.66
C ARG A 99 -1.64 -70.93 -13.16
N LYS A 100 -2.32 -72.01 -12.73
CA LYS A 100 -2.41 -72.38 -11.31
C LYS A 100 -1.10 -72.94 -10.77
N GLN A 101 -0.34 -73.71 -11.56
CA GLN A 101 1.00 -74.17 -11.19
C GLN A 101 2.00 -73.00 -11.12
N GLU A 102 2.06 -72.14 -12.14
CA GLU A 102 2.88 -70.91 -12.14
C GLU A 102 2.55 -70.01 -10.93
N MET A 103 1.26 -69.89 -10.59
CA MET A 103 0.81 -69.17 -9.39
C MET A 103 1.16 -69.88 -8.06
N GLN A 104 1.13 -71.21 -8.02
CA GLN A 104 1.55 -71.99 -6.85
C GLN A 104 3.08 -71.95 -6.65
N GLU A 105 3.86 -72.01 -7.72
CA GLU A 105 5.32 -71.84 -7.69
C GLU A 105 5.69 -70.43 -7.22
N LEU A 106 5.00 -69.38 -7.69
CA LEU A 106 5.15 -68.01 -7.17
C LEU A 106 4.82 -67.88 -5.68
N ILE A 107 3.80 -68.60 -5.18
CA ILE A 107 3.45 -68.63 -3.75
C ILE A 107 4.54 -69.37 -2.95
N GLN A 108 4.98 -70.54 -3.42
CA GLN A 108 5.97 -71.37 -2.74
C GLN A 108 7.36 -70.70 -2.68
N TYR A 109 7.73 -69.96 -3.73
CA TYR A 109 8.91 -69.09 -3.76
C TYR A 109 8.81 -67.92 -2.76
N GLY A 110 7.59 -67.53 -2.37
CA GLY A 110 7.31 -66.54 -1.33
C GLY A 110 7.36 -67.07 0.10
N GLU A 111 7.33 -68.39 0.30
CA GLU A 111 7.34 -69.04 1.62
C GLU A 111 8.75 -69.47 2.07
N VAL A 112 9.65 -69.84 1.16
CA VAL A 112 11.06 -70.20 1.50
C VAL A 112 11.99 -68.97 1.54
N LEU A 113 11.53 -67.90 2.19
CA LEU A 113 12.32 -66.70 2.49
C LEU A 113 12.41 -66.51 4.00
N SER A 114 13.60 -66.81 4.56
CA SER A 114 13.87 -66.77 6.01
C SER A 114 13.46 -65.45 6.66
N ASP A 115 13.04 -65.53 7.93
CA ASP A 115 12.43 -64.42 8.68
C ASP A 115 13.30 -63.16 8.71
N GLU A 116 14.63 -63.30 8.68
CA GLU A 116 15.58 -62.18 8.56
C GLU A 116 15.31 -61.30 7.33
N LYS A 117 14.98 -61.89 6.16
CA LYS A 117 14.66 -61.13 4.94
C LYS A 117 13.28 -60.48 5.04
N ARG A 118 12.29 -61.14 5.63
CA ARG A 118 10.97 -60.54 5.89
C ARG A 118 11.09 -59.36 6.86
N GLN A 119 11.83 -59.53 7.95
CA GLN A 119 12.09 -58.47 8.93
C GLN A 119 12.88 -57.31 8.32
N LYS A 120 13.85 -57.59 7.44
CA LYS A 120 14.60 -56.56 6.71
C LYS A 120 13.70 -55.77 5.75
N ILE A 121 12.87 -56.43 4.93
CA ILE A 121 11.92 -55.76 4.03
C ILE A 121 10.90 -54.90 4.82
N ILE A 122 10.43 -55.38 5.97
CA ILE A 122 9.54 -54.61 6.86
C ILE A 122 10.27 -53.37 7.41
N ASN A 123 11.50 -53.53 7.90
CA ASN A 123 12.31 -52.43 8.42
C ASN A 123 12.65 -51.40 7.31
N ASP A 124 13.02 -51.86 6.12
CA ASP A 124 13.33 -51.03 4.96
C ASP A 124 12.08 -50.28 4.48
N SER A 125 10.90 -50.91 4.43
CA SER A 125 9.63 -50.24 4.10
C SER A 125 9.21 -49.22 5.17
N ILE A 126 9.47 -49.50 6.46
CA ILE A 126 9.26 -48.52 7.54
C ILE A 126 10.26 -47.37 7.44
N ALA A 127 11.52 -47.63 7.07
CA ALA A 127 12.53 -46.62 6.86
C ALA A 127 12.20 -45.73 5.65
N GLU A 128 11.76 -46.31 4.53
CA GLU A 128 11.33 -45.58 3.33
C GLU A 128 10.07 -44.74 3.59
N ARG A 129 9.09 -45.26 4.34
CA ARG A 129 7.92 -44.49 4.78
C ARG A 129 8.30 -43.36 5.74
N LYS A 130 9.26 -43.58 6.65
CA LYS A 130 9.82 -42.52 7.51
C LYS A 130 10.56 -41.47 6.69
N ALA A 131 11.38 -41.87 5.72
CA ALA A 131 12.09 -40.97 4.82
C ALA A 131 11.11 -40.11 4.00
N LYS A 132 10.13 -40.72 3.32
CA LYS A 132 9.10 -40.02 2.54
C LYS A 132 8.22 -39.10 3.40
N ASN A 133 7.99 -39.42 4.67
CA ASN A 133 7.27 -38.53 5.59
C ASN A 133 8.16 -37.39 6.14
N LEU A 134 9.44 -37.66 6.42
CA LEU A 134 10.43 -36.65 6.83
C LEU A 134 10.74 -35.67 5.68
N GLU A 135 10.77 -36.16 4.45
CA GLU A 135 10.91 -35.38 3.23
C GLU A 135 9.66 -34.54 2.95
N LYS A 136 8.45 -35.09 3.13
CA LYS A 136 7.22 -34.29 3.13
C LYS A 136 7.22 -33.21 4.21
N LEU A 137 7.75 -33.48 5.41
CA LEU A 137 7.96 -32.46 6.44
C LEU A 137 8.97 -31.40 5.98
N ARG A 138 10.14 -31.79 5.47
CA ARG A 138 11.14 -30.85 4.94
C ARG A 138 10.58 -29.99 3.81
N VAL A 139 9.77 -30.54 2.91
CA VAL A 139 9.10 -29.80 1.83
C VAL A 139 8.05 -28.85 2.40
N ALA A 140 7.25 -29.27 3.39
CA ALA A 140 6.30 -28.40 4.08
C ALA A 140 6.99 -27.24 4.82
N ASP A 141 8.08 -27.52 5.56
CA ASP A 141 8.92 -26.50 6.23
C ASP A 141 9.59 -25.57 5.22
N SER A 142 10.10 -26.08 4.09
CA SER A 142 10.69 -25.23 3.04
C SER A 142 9.63 -24.31 2.42
N ILE A 143 8.43 -24.82 2.15
CA ILE A 143 7.30 -24.02 1.66
C ILE A 143 6.85 -23.00 2.72
N ALA A 144 6.89 -23.35 4.01
CA ALA A 144 6.57 -22.42 5.09
C ALA A 144 7.64 -21.32 5.23
N GLN A 145 8.93 -21.65 5.07
CA GLN A 145 10.03 -20.69 5.06
C GLN A 145 9.95 -19.74 3.86
N VAL A 146 9.67 -20.27 2.65
CA VAL A 146 9.44 -19.43 1.46
C VAL A 146 8.26 -18.49 1.68
N LYS A 147 7.10 -18.97 2.16
CA LYS A 147 5.94 -18.11 2.46
C LYS A 147 6.22 -17.08 3.56
N ALA A 148 7.04 -17.41 4.55
CA ALA A 148 7.46 -16.46 5.59
C ALA A 148 8.44 -15.40 5.05
N LEU A 149 9.24 -15.73 4.03
CA LEU A 149 10.07 -14.76 3.31
C LEU A 149 9.22 -13.86 2.41
N GLU A 150 8.32 -14.42 1.59
CA GLU A 150 7.36 -13.68 0.77
C GLU A 150 6.54 -12.68 1.60
N GLN A 151 6.05 -13.11 2.78
CA GLN A 151 5.32 -12.23 3.70
C GLN A 151 6.20 -11.10 4.26
N LYS A 152 7.46 -11.39 4.62
CA LYS A 152 8.42 -10.37 5.08
C LYS A 152 8.79 -9.38 3.98
N GLU A 153 8.93 -9.82 2.73
CA GLU A 153 9.17 -8.92 1.60
C GLU A 153 7.95 -8.04 1.31
N LEU A 154 6.74 -8.61 1.33
CA LEU A 154 5.49 -7.87 1.17
C LEU A 154 5.29 -6.84 2.29
N GLU A 155 5.66 -7.17 3.53
CA GLU A 155 5.64 -6.27 4.68
C GLU A 155 6.72 -5.17 4.58
N ARG A 156 7.96 -5.52 4.20
CA ARG A 156 9.04 -4.55 3.93
C ARG A 156 8.64 -3.56 2.82
N LEU A 157 7.98 -4.04 1.77
CA LEU A 157 7.51 -3.23 0.64
C LEU A 157 6.27 -2.39 1.00
N ARG A 158 5.41 -2.85 1.92
CA ARG A 158 4.36 -2.02 2.56
C ARG A 158 4.98 -0.91 3.41
N LEU A 159 5.93 -1.22 4.29
CA LEU A 159 6.65 -0.25 5.11
C LEU A 159 7.38 0.80 4.25
N GLN A 160 8.00 0.39 3.14
CA GLN A 160 8.63 1.31 2.20
C GLN A 160 7.61 2.26 1.52
N LYS A 161 6.41 1.77 1.19
CA LYS A 161 5.32 2.60 0.64
C LYS A 161 4.77 3.58 1.68
N ILE A 162 4.58 3.15 2.93
CA ILE A 162 4.16 4.04 4.03
C ILE A 162 5.22 5.13 4.24
N LYS A 163 6.49 4.75 4.41
CA LYS A 163 7.59 5.68 4.66
C LYS A 163 7.82 6.68 3.51
N THR A 164 7.56 6.28 2.26
CA THR A 164 7.61 7.21 1.11
C THR A 164 6.37 8.09 0.96
N GLN A 165 5.21 7.70 1.49
CA GLN A 165 4.06 8.59 1.65
C GLN A 165 4.28 9.60 2.79
N GLU A 166 4.81 9.16 3.94
CA GLU A 166 5.18 10.03 5.06
C GLU A 166 6.21 11.08 4.66
N LEU A 167 7.26 10.70 3.92
CA LEU A 167 8.27 11.63 3.40
C LEU A 167 7.67 12.67 2.43
N LYS A 168 6.70 12.28 1.59
CA LYS A 168 5.97 13.23 0.73
C LYS A 168 5.11 14.20 1.56
N PHE A 169 4.37 13.70 2.54
CA PHE A 169 3.52 14.52 3.40
C PHE A 169 4.33 15.47 4.30
N ALA A 170 5.54 15.06 4.70
CA ALA A 170 6.51 15.91 5.38
C ALA A 170 7.04 17.01 4.45
N ALA A 171 7.46 16.66 3.22
CA ALA A 171 7.93 17.62 2.23
C ALA A 171 6.84 18.65 1.82
N GLU A 172 5.57 18.23 1.69
CA GLU A 172 4.45 19.15 1.43
C GLU A 172 4.21 20.10 2.62
N ARG A 173 4.28 19.60 3.86
CA ARG A 173 4.20 20.44 5.07
C ARG A 173 5.36 21.41 5.19
N GLU A 174 6.57 21.00 4.83
CA GLU A 174 7.76 21.85 4.87
C GLU A 174 7.72 22.92 3.77
N ALA A 175 7.34 22.55 2.55
CA ALA A 175 7.09 23.50 1.46
C ALA A 175 5.99 24.52 1.81
N GLN A 176 4.96 24.11 2.55
CA GLN A 176 3.94 25.04 3.06
C GLN A 176 4.51 25.97 4.14
N ARG A 177 5.23 25.45 5.15
CA ARG A 177 5.90 26.29 6.16
C ARG A 177 6.85 27.31 5.54
N VAL A 178 7.56 26.95 4.47
CA VAL A 178 8.44 27.87 3.73
C VAL A 178 7.62 28.97 3.05
N LYS A 179 6.50 28.64 2.38
CA LYS A 179 5.58 29.65 1.82
C LYS A 179 5.04 30.60 2.88
N ASP A 180 4.57 30.08 4.00
CA ASP A 180 3.99 30.87 5.08
C ASP A 180 5.04 31.80 5.72
N SER A 181 6.28 31.31 5.83
CA SER A 181 7.43 32.08 6.34
C SER A 181 7.88 33.19 5.38
N VAL A 182 7.91 32.92 4.07
CA VAL A 182 8.17 33.92 3.02
C VAL A 182 7.05 34.97 2.97
N ALA A 183 5.78 34.56 3.12
CA ALA A 183 4.66 35.49 3.20
C ALA A 183 4.77 36.44 4.41
N LYS A 184 5.20 35.93 5.57
CA LYS A 184 5.48 36.73 6.77
C LYS A 184 6.65 37.70 6.57
N ALA A 185 7.76 37.24 6.00
CA ALA A 185 8.92 38.09 5.70
C ALA A 185 8.56 39.24 4.74
N ASN A 186 7.85 38.95 3.65
CA ASN A 186 7.41 39.95 2.66
C ASN A 186 6.43 40.97 3.28
N ALA A 187 5.59 40.55 4.23
CA ALA A 187 4.70 41.45 4.95
C ALA A 187 5.46 42.36 5.93
N GLU A 188 6.48 41.85 6.62
CA GLU A 188 7.34 42.61 7.51
C GLU A 188 8.23 43.62 6.74
N GLU A 189 8.75 43.23 5.57
CA GLU A 189 9.49 44.14 4.68
C GLU A 189 8.59 45.26 4.14
N LYS A 190 7.37 44.94 3.65
CA LYS A 190 6.40 45.94 3.23
C LYS A 190 6.05 46.92 4.35
N ALA A 191 5.78 46.43 5.56
CA ALA A 191 5.52 47.28 6.73
C ALA A 191 6.75 48.13 7.15
N ARG A 192 7.97 47.73 6.80
CA ARG A 192 9.19 48.52 6.99
C ARG A 192 9.30 49.64 5.95
N LEU A 193 9.00 49.36 4.68
CA LEU A 193 8.99 50.34 3.59
C LEU A 193 7.90 51.41 3.81
N GLU A 194 6.69 51.02 4.23
CA GLU A 194 5.61 51.96 4.56
C GLU A 194 5.99 52.89 5.72
N LYS A 195 6.68 52.37 6.75
CA LYS A 195 7.24 53.18 7.85
C LYS A 195 8.33 54.14 7.38
N GLU A 196 9.20 53.72 6.45
CA GLU A 196 10.25 54.57 5.89
C GLU A 196 9.67 55.72 5.05
N GLN A 197 8.65 55.44 4.23
CA GLN A 197 7.92 56.45 3.47
C GLN A 197 7.21 57.45 4.39
N ALA A 198 6.53 56.97 5.45
CA ALA A 198 5.90 57.83 6.45
C ALA A 198 6.92 58.70 7.22
N LEU A 199 8.14 58.22 7.42
CA LEU A 199 9.23 59.00 8.04
C LEU A 199 9.74 60.11 7.11
N LYS A 200 9.94 59.80 5.82
CA LYS A 200 10.37 60.79 4.80
C LYS A 200 9.34 61.91 4.64
N LEU A 201 8.05 61.57 4.52
CA LEU A 201 6.96 62.55 4.46
C LEU A 201 6.90 63.46 5.69
N LYS A 202 7.22 62.95 6.90
CA LYS A 202 7.36 63.79 8.10
C LYS A 202 8.56 64.73 8.02
N GLN A 203 9.71 64.26 7.56
CA GLN A 203 10.91 65.09 7.42
C GLN A 203 10.72 66.19 6.37
N GLU A 204 10.04 65.89 5.25
CA GLU A 204 9.66 66.89 4.24
C GLU A 204 8.70 67.93 4.80
N ALA A 205 7.67 67.51 5.56
CA ALA A 205 6.74 68.43 6.23
C ALA A 205 7.43 69.31 7.29
N GLU A 206 8.38 68.78 8.06
CA GLU A 206 9.20 69.57 9.01
C GLU A 206 10.12 70.57 8.28
N GLN A 207 10.74 70.17 7.16
CA GLN A 207 11.52 71.09 6.33
C GLN A 207 10.65 72.18 5.71
N GLU A 208 9.45 71.87 5.24
CA GLU A 208 8.52 72.87 4.70
C GLU A 208 8.03 73.84 5.79
N LEU A 209 7.73 73.32 6.99
CA LEU A 209 7.41 74.13 8.16
C LEU A 209 8.57 75.04 8.57
N GLN A 210 9.82 74.56 8.47
CA GLN A 210 11.00 75.36 8.76
C GLN A 210 11.20 76.46 7.70
N ARG A 211 11.13 76.13 6.40
CA ARG A 211 11.18 77.13 5.31
C ARG A 211 10.09 78.21 5.47
N LYS A 212 8.89 77.84 5.95
CA LYS A 212 7.82 78.79 6.28
C LYS A 212 8.19 79.72 7.46
N LYS A 213 8.82 79.21 8.53
CA LYS A 213 9.33 80.06 9.62
C LYS A 213 10.44 81.01 9.14
N ASP A 214 11.37 80.52 8.33
CA ASP A 214 12.51 81.30 7.85
C ASP A 214 12.06 82.42 6.90
N SER A 215 11.05 82.14 6.06
CA SER A 215 10.40 83.15 5.20
C SER A 215 9.63 84.20 6.02
N ILE A 216 8.95 83.80 7.10
CA ILE A 216 8.32 84.74 8.06
C ILE A 216 9.37 85.61 8.77
N ALA A 217 10.56 85.08 9.07
CA ALA A 217 11.66 85.85 9.64
C ALA A 217 12.19 86.90 8.66
N GLN A 218 12.40 86.52 7.38
CA GLN A 218 12.80 87.46 6.33
C GLN A 218 11.77 88.58 6.09
N ALA A 219 10.47 88.25 6.09
CA ALA A 219 9.41 89.25 5.97
C ALA A 219 9.46 90.32 7.09
N LYS A 220 9.71 89.90 8.34
CA LYS A 220 9.86 90.81 9.50
C LYS A 220 11.12 91.67 9.44
N ILE A 221 12.20 91.19 8.80
CA ILE A 221 13.41 92.00 8.57
C ILE A 221 13.10 93.10 7.55
N ALA A 222 12.51 92.76 6.40
CA ALA A 222 12.15 93.72 5.35
C ALA A 222 11.11 94.76 5.82
N GLU A 223 10.17 94.38 6.69
CA GLU A 223 9.23 95.30 7.36
C GLU A 223 9.97 96.31 8.26
N LYS A 224 10.94 95.83 9.05
CA LYS A 224 11.75 96.67 9.94
C LYS A 224 12.65 97.65 9.16
N GLU A 225 13.28 97.18 8.08
CA GLU A 225 14.09 98.01 7.18
C GLU A 225 13.26 99.12 6.52
N ARG A 226 12.04 98.80 6.05
CA ARG A 226 11.09 99.81 5.53
C ARG A 226 10.75 100.87 6.57
N LEU A 227 10.51 100.46 7.82
CA LEU A 227 10.14 101.36 8.92
C LEU A 227 11.32 102.20 9.43
N GLU A 228 12.57 101.78 9.20
CA GLU A 228 13.76 102.61 9.40
C GLU A 228 13.98 103.57 8.21
N LEU A 229 13.78 103.13 6.96
CA LEU A 229 13.81 103.99 5.76
C LEU A 229 12.75 105.12 5.81
N GLU A 230 11.58 104.84 6.37
CA GLU A 230 10.52 105.84 6.58
C GLU A 230 10.92 106.87 7.64
N LYS A 231 11.56 106.44 8.74
CA LYS A 231 12.14 107.37 9.74
C LYS A 231 13.27 108.22 9.17
N GLU A 232 14.12 107.66 8.31
CA GLU A 232 15.14 108.41 7.56
C GLU A 232 14.50 109.49 6.66
N ARG A 233 13.46 109.13 5.90
CA ARG A 233 12.70 110.09 5.06
C ARG A 233 12.03 111.18 5.89
N ALA A 234 11.48 110.86 7.05
CA ALA A 234 10.89 111.85 7.97
C ALA A 234 11.94 112.82 8.56
N LYS A 235 13.17 112.36 8.84
CA LYS A 235 14.29 113.25 9.21
C LYS A 235 14.72 114.13 8.03
N ALA A 236 14.79 113.56 6.83
CA ALA A 236 15.19 114.27 5.63
C ALA A 236 14.20 115.39 5.27
N LEU A 237 12.89 115.16 5.41
CA LEU A 237 11.86 116.19 5.23
C LEU A 237 12.05 117.36 6.20
N LYS A 238 12.22 117.09 7.51
CA LYS A 238 12.47 118.14 8.51
C LYS A 238 13.75 118.93 8.25
N LYS A 239 14.78 118.28 7.70
CA LYS A 239 16.03 118.95 7.31
C LYS A 239 15.83 119.80 6.04
N ALA A 240 14.94 119.41 5.13
CA ALA A 240 14.56 120.22 3.97
C ALA A 240 13.74 121.45 4.39
N GLU A 241 12.75 121.30 5.27
CA GLU A 241 11.97 122.40 5.84
C GLU A 241 12.88 123.43 6.55
N GLN A 242 13.89 122.98 7.29
CA GLN A 242 14.90 123.85 7.92
C GLN A 242 15.78 124.59 6.90
N LEU A 243 16.18 123.94 5.80
CA LEU A 243 16.96 124.56 4.73
C LEU A 243 16.11 125.51 3.85
N GLU A 244 14.80 125.30 3.78
CA GLU A 244 13.88 126.20 3.08
C GLU A 244 13.56 127.44 3.92
N ALA A 245 13.40 127.28 5.24
CA ALA A 245 13.36 128.41 6.18
C ALA A 245 14.63 129.28 6.10
N GLN A 246 15.81 128.66 6.06
CA GLN A 246 17.09 129.36 5.87
C GLN A 246 17.30 129.95 4.46
N ARG A 247 16.40 129.70 3.50
CA ARG A 247 16.46 130.30 2.14
C ARG A 247 15.53 131.51 1.95
N ILE A 248 14.74 131.87 2.96
CA ILE A 248 13.87 133.07 2.94
C ILE A 248 14.59 134.30 3.51
N GLU A 249 15.65 134.11 4.31
CA GLU A 249 16.29 135.18 5.09
C GLU A 249 17.41 135.94 4.34
N ASP A 250 17.94 135.40 3.23
CA ASP A 250 19.20 135.85 2.62
C ASP A 250 19.11 136.11 1.09
N SER A 251 17.92 136.50 0.58
CA SER A 251 17.74 136.81 -0.85
C SER A 251 16.57 137.77 -1.16
N ILE A 252 16.75 139.05 -0.80
CA ILE A 252 16.84 140.19 -1.77
C ILE A 252 16.83 141.50 -0.97
N ALA A 253 17.97 142.19 -0.99
CA ALA A 253 18.09 143.62 -0.73
C ALA A 253 19.06 144.22 -1.75
N LYS A 254 18.80 145.45 -2.21
CA LYS A 254 19.57 146.20 -3.21
C LYS A 254 19.50 145.69 -4.66
N ALA A 255 18.35 145.97 -5.27
CA ALA A 255 18.26 146.38 -6.67
C ALA A 255 17.22 147.51 -6.80
N GLU A 256 17.56 148.66 -6.18
CA GLU A 256 16.95 149.96 -6.47
C GLU A 256 17.36 150.39 -7.91
N GLU A 257 16.65 151.22 -8.67
CA GLU A 257 15.39 151.94 -8.46
C GLU A 257 14.77 152.27 -9.84
N ALA A 258 13.45 152.11 -10.03
CA ALA A 258 12.71 152.74 -11.14
C ALA A 258 11.19 152.77 -10.88
N GLU A 259 10.62 153.97 -10.98
CA GLU A 259 9.20 154.35 -11.14
C GLU A 259 8.09 153.40 -10.64
N LYS A 260 7.50 153.81 -9.50
CA LYS A 260 6.13 153.47 -9.12
C LYS A 260 5.12 154.16 -10.05
N GLU A 261 4.54 153.44 -11.01
CA GLU A 261 3.17 153.77 -11.43
C GLU A 261 2.37 152.55 -11.95
N GLN A 262 1.05 152.74 -12.11
CA GLN A 262 0.11 151.76 -12.68
C GLN A 262 -0.05 150.42 -11.94
N ALA A 263 -0.04 150.45 -10.60
CA ALA A 263 -0.53 149.37 -9.75
C ALA A 263 -2.08 149.22 -9.84
N ALA A 264 -2.60 148.79 -11.00
CA ALA A 264 -4.04 148.68 -11.26
C ALA A 264 -4.49 147.36 -11.94
N ILE A 265 -3.65 146.74 -12.80
CA ILE A 265 -4.08 145.64 -13.69
C ILE A 265 -3.41 144.30 -13.35
N ARG A 266 -3.50 143.86 -12.08
CA ARG A 266 -3.09 142.51 -11.62
C ARG A 266 -4.04 141.91 -10.56
N LYS A 267 -5.36 142.05 -10.77
CA LYS A 267 -6.37 141.64 -9.76
C LYS A 267 -7.62 140.94 -10.30
N LYS A 268 -7.50 140.18 -11.40
CA LYS A 268 -8.60 139.31 -11.92
C LYS A 268 -8.18 137.93 -12.45
N GLU A 269 -6.97 137.74 -12.96
CA GLU A 269 -6.62 136.47 -13.63
C GLU A 269 -6.07 135.39 -12.67
N ALA A 270 -5.30 135.78 -11.65
CA ALA A 270 -4.68 134.83 -10.70
C ALA A 270 -5.67 134.10 -9.76
N GLU A 271 -6.93 134.55 -9.65
CA GLU A 271 -7.89 134.03 -8.67
C GLU A 271 -8.72 132.83 -9.19
N LEU A 272 -8.73 132.60 -10.51
CA LEU A 272 -9.49 131.50 -11.14
C LEU A 272 -8.72 130.17 -11.21
N GLU A 273 -7.39 130.20 -11.22
CA GLU A 273 -6.58 129.00 -11.41
C GLU A 273 -6.39 128.18 -10.11
N ILE A 274 -6.19 128.87 -8.97
CA ILE A 274 -5.92 128.26 -7.66
C ILE A 274 -7.10 127.39 -7.15
N LYS A 275 -8.34 127.66 -7.58
CA LYS A 275 -9.50 126.83 -7.22
C LYS A 275 -9.57 125.50 -7.98
N ARG A 276 -9.19 125.45 -9.26
CA ARG A 276 -9.27 124.22 -10.07
C ARG A 276 -8.30 123.11 -9.64
N VAL A 277 -7.14 123.48 -9.09
CA VAL A 277 -6.10 122.51 -8.69
C VAL A 277 -6.48 121.79 -7.40
N ASN A 278 -6.99 122.51 -6.39
CA ASN A 278 -7.25 121.94 -5.06
C ASN A 278 -8.40 120.92 -5.05
N ASP A 279 -9.52 121.21 -5.72
CA ASP A 279 -10.65 120.28 -5.79
C ASP A 279 -10.29 118.97 -6.51
N SER A 280 -9.45 119.05 -7.54
CA SER A 280 -8.97 117.90 -8.32
C SER A 280 -8.13 116.93 -7.46
N ILE A 281 -7.25 117.46 -6.61
CA ILE A 281 -6.38 116.66 -5.73
C ILE A 281 -7.19 116.00 -4.60
N ALA A 282 -8.22 116.67 -4.08
CA ALA A 282 -9.11 116.11 -3.07
C ALA A 282 -9.92 114.92 -3.60
N GLN A 283 -10.54 115.07 -4.79
CA GLN A 283 -11.32 114.00 -5.40
C GLN A 283 -10.45 112.79 -5.79
N ALA A 284 -9.23 113.02 -6.31
CA ALA A 284 -8.30 111.95 -6.65
C ALA A 284 -7.94 111.06 -5.45
N LYS A 285 -7.60 111.66 -4.29
CA LYS A 285 -7.23 110.91 -3.08
C LYS A 285 -8.40 110.11 -2.49
N VAL A 286 -9.62 110.63 -2.56
CA VAL A 286 -10.82 109.89 -2.13
C VAL A 286 -11.10 108.70 -3.08
N ALA A 287 -10.98 108.90 -4.39
CA ALA A 287 -11.16 107.83 -5.38
C ALA A 287 -10.08 106.73 -5.29
N GLU A 288 -8.82 107.10 -5.01
CA GLU A 288 -7.73 106.14 -4.78
C GLU A 288 -7.97 105.31 -3.52
N LYS A 289 -8.33 105.94 -2.40
CA LYS A 289 -8.64 105.24 -1.14
C LYS A 289 -9.84 104.29 -1.30
N ALA A 290 -10.90 104.73 -1.97
CA ALA A 290 -12.07 103.89 -2.26
C ALA A 290 -11.73 102.70 -3.18
N ARG A 291 -10.81 102.86 -4.14
CA ARG A 291 -10.29 101.74 -4.96
C ARG A 291 -9.52 100.73 -4.11
N LEU A 292 -8.62 101.19 -3.24
CA LEU A 292 -7.85 100.32 -2.34
C LEU A 292 -8.74 99.54 -1.37
N GLU A 293 -9.79 100.17 -0.82
CA GLU A 293 -10.74 99.50 0.07
C GLU A 293 -11.57 98.45 -0.70
N LEU A 294 -12.05 98.77 -1.91
CA LEU A 294 -12.75 97.82 -2.79
C LEU A 294 -11.86 96.64 -3.22
N GLU A 295 -10.58 96.88 -3.49
CA GLU A 295 -9.61 95.85 -3.87
C GLU A 295 -9.30 94.92 -2.69
N GLN A 296 -9.16 95.46 -1.47
CA GLN A 296 -9.03 94.66 -0.25
C GLN A 296 -10.27 93.82 0.05
N GLU A 297 -11.49 94.32 -0.20
CA GLU A 297 -12.71 93.50 -0.07
C GLU A 297 -12.75 92.38 -1.11
N ARG A 298 -12.41 92.66 -2.38
CA ARG A 298 -12.32 91.64 -3.43
C ARG A 298 -11.30 90.55 -3.10
N ALA A 299 -10.13 90.92 -2.56
CA ALA A 299 -9.11 89.97 -2.11
C ALA A 299 -9.57 89.10 -0.92
N LYS A 300 -10.34 89.66 0.02
CA LYS A 300 -10.97 88.91 1.12
C LYS A 300 -12.05 87.95 0.61
N ALA A 301 -12.87 88.39 -0.35
CA ALA A 301 -13.92 87.59 -0.97
C ALA A 301 -13.35 86.40 -1.76
N LEU A 302 -12.29 86.62 -2.55
CA LEU A 302 -11.57 85.57 -3.28
C LEU A 302 -11.03 84.48 -2.34
N LYS A 303 -10.27 84.84 -1.30
CA LYS A 303 -9.76 83.87 -0.32
C LYS A 303 -10.85 83.07 0.37
N LYS A 304 -12.01 83.69 0.65
CA LYS A 304 -13.16 83.00 1.26
C LYS A 304 -13.85 82.04 0.29
N ALA A 305 -13.85 82.34 -1.01
CA ALA A 305 -14.32 81.42 -2.05
C ALA A 305 -13.36 80.22 -2.22
N GLU A 306 -12.05 80.48 -2.31
CA GLU A 306 -11.00 79.46 -2.37
C GLU A 306 -11.07 78.50 -1.16
N GLU A 307 -11.26 79.02 0.05
CA GLU A 307 -11.39 78.20 1.27
C GLU A 307 -12.67 77.33 1.28
N LEU A 308 -13.78 77.84 0.73
CA LEU A 308 -15.03 77.08 0.58
C LEU A 308 -14.92 76.00 -0.50
N GLU A 309 -14.24 76.27 -1.59
CA GLU A 309 -14.00 75.30 -2.66
C GLU A 309 -13.02 74.20 -2.22
N ALA A 310 -11.94 74.56 -1.52
CA ALA A 310 -11.03 73.61 -0.90
C ALA A 310 -11.74 72.67 0.09
N LYS A 311 -12.67 73.19 0.91
CA LYS A 311 -13.49 72.38 1.81
C LYS A 311 -14.41 71.43 1.05
N ARG A 312 -15.10 71.89 0.01
CA ARG A 312 -15.91 71.02 -0.86
C ARG A 312 -15.08 69.90 -1.50
N ILE A 313 -13.87 70.19 -1.97
CA ILE A 313 -12.97 69.18 -2.56
C ILE A 313 -12.51 68.15 -1.51
N ALA A 314 -12.24 68.58 -0.28
CA ALA A 314 -11.91 67.69 0.84
C ALA A 314 -13.07 66.77 1.21
N ASP A 315 -14.29 67.30 1.36
CA ASP A 315 -15.50 66.52 1.67
C ASP A 315 -15.82 65.48 0.58
N PHE A 316 -15.66 65.84 -0.70
CA PHE A 316 -15.84 64.92 -1.81
C PHE A 316 -14.80 63.79 -1.82
N ARG A 317 -13.52 64.07 -1.49
CA ARG A 317 -12.50 63.03 -1.35
C ARG A 317 -12.78 62.11 -0.18
N ALA A 318 -13.08 62.65 1.00
CA ALA A 318 -13.39 61.86 2.19
C ALA A 318 -14.60 60.92 1.96
N LYS A 319 -15.62 61.36 1.20
CA LYS A 319 -16.75 60.50 0.81
C LYS A 319 -16.35 59.42 -0.19
N ALA A 320 -15.53 59.74 -1.19
CA ALA A 320 -15.05 58.76 -2.17
C ALA A 320 -14.17 57.67 -1.51
N GLU A 321 -13.24 58.07 -0.63
CA GLU A 321 -12.38 57.15 0.13
C GLU A 321 -13.21 56.24 1.07
N ALA A 322 -14.29 56.77 1.66
CA ALA A 322 -15.21 55.98 2.48
C ALA A 322 -16.00 54.95 1.64
N GLU A 323 -16.54 55.35 0.48
CA GLU A 323 -17.25 54.44 -0.43
C GLU A 323 -16.33 53.36 -1.04
N GLU A 324 -15.09 53.71 -1.39
CA GLU A 324 -14.07 52.75 -1.87
C GLU A 324 -13.68 51.75 -0.78
N LYS A 325 -13.41 52.24 0.44
CA LYS A 325 -13.10 51.36 1.58
C LYS A 325 -14.24 50.40 1.91
N GLN A 326 -15.49 50.87 1.85
CA GLN A 326 -16.67 50.02 2.07
C GLN A 326 -16.85 48.96 0.97
N ARG A 327 -16.56 49.29 -0.30
CA ARG A 327 -16.52 48.29 -1.39
C ARG A 327 -15.46 47.23 -1.14
N LEU A 328 -14.25 47.63 -0.74
CA LEU A 328 -13.15 46.72 -0.41
C LEU A 328 -13.44 45.82 0.81
N GLU A 329 -14.21 46.28 1.79
CA GLU A 329 -14.67 45.42 2.90
C GLU A 329 -15.75 44.42 2.45
N ASN A 330 -16.71 44.85 1.61
CA ASN A 330 -17.73 43.96 1.06
C ASN A 330 -17.13 42.87 0.16
N GLU A 331 -16.19 43.22 -0.72
CA GLU A 331 -15.49 42.27 -1.61
C GLU A 331 -14.66 41.26 -0.81
N LYS A 332 -14.00 41.68 0.27
CA LYS A 332 -13.31 40.77 1.21
C LYS A 332 -14.28 39.86 1.95
N ALA A 333 -15.44 40.36 2.38
CA ALA A 333 -16.46 39.55 3.05
C ALA A 333 -17.11 38.53 2.09
N GLU A 334 -17.26 38.85 0.81
CA GLU A 334 -17.80 37.94 -0.20
C GLU A 334 -16.78 36.89 -0.63
N THR A 335 -15.53 37.27 -0.88
CA THR A 335 -14.43 36.32 -1.18
C THR A 335 -14.15 35.38 -0.01
N LEU A 336 -14.23 35.85 1.24
CA LEU A 336 -14.12 34.99 2.43
C LEU A 336 -15.25 33.94 2.46
N LYS A 337 -16.51 34.34 2.27
CA LYS A 337 -17.65 33.41 2.21
C LYS A 337 -17.52 32.37 1.08
N GLN A 338 -16.99 32.77 -0.08
CA GLN A 338 -16.72 31.84 -1.18
C GLN A 338 -15.62 30.83 -0.83
N ALA A 339 -14.57 31.27 -0.14
CA ALA A 339 -13.51 30.39 0.36
C ALA A 339 -14.03 29.41 1.43
N GLU A 340 -14.80 29.89 2.41
CA GLU A 340 -15.44 29.07 3.45
C GLU A 340 -16.39 28.03 2.84
N ALA A 341 -17.18 28.40 1.83
CA ALA A 341 -18.07 27.47 1.13
C ALA A 341 -17.30 26.41 0.33
N LEU A 342 -16.17 26.78 -0.30
CA LEU A 342 -15.26 25.84 -0.97
C LEU A 342 -14.57 24.89 0.01
N GLU A 343 -14.15 25.37 1.18
CA GLU A 343 -13.54 24.54 2.21
C GLU A 343 -14.57 23.59 2.83
N ALA A 344 -15.75 24.08 3.21
CA ALA A 344 -16.85 23.26 3.72
C ALA A 344 -17.24 22.14 2.73
N LYS A 345 -17.27 22.45 1.43
CA LYS A 345 -17.50 21.44 0.37
C LYS A 345 -16.36 20.41 0.31
N ARG A 346 -15.09 20.85 0.31
CA ARG A 346 -13.92 19.94 0.32
C ARG A 346 -13.88 19.05 1.57
N VAL A 347 -14.30 19.56 2.73
CA VAL A 347 -14.43 18.78 3.96
C VAL A 347 -15.54 17.74 3.84
N ALA A 348 -16.71 18.12 3.32
CA ALA A 348 -17.82 17.18 3.08
C ALA A 348 -17.44 16.05 2.09
N ASP A 349 -16.81 16.40 0.95
CA ASP A 349 -16.34 15.42 -0.05
C ASP A 349 -15.27 14.47 0.55
N SER A 350 -14.38 15.00 1.40
CA SER A 350 -13.36 14.20 2.11
C SER A 350 -13.96 13.24 3.12
N ILE A 351 -14.94 13.69 3.92
CA ILE A 351 -15.68 12.86 4.87
C ILE A 351 -16.46 11.75 4.12
N ALA A 352 -17.10 12.08 3.00
CA ALA A 352 -17.82 11.11 2.17
C ALA A 352 -16.88 10.03 1.57
N LYS A 353 -15.65 10.41 1.20
CA LYS A 353 -14.62 9.46 0.75
C LYS A 353 -14.18 8.51 1.86
N VAL A 354 -13.86 9.04 3.05
CA VAL A 354 -13.46 8.23 4.21
C VAL A 354 -14.60 7.29 4.66
N ALA A 355 -15.86 7.74 4.59
CA ALA A 355 -17.02 6.91 4.88
C ALA A 355 -17.12 5.70 3.93
N LYS A 356 -16.94 5.91 2.61
CA LYS A 356 -16.92 4.82 1.62
C LYS A 356 -15.75 3.86 1.82
N GLU A 357 -14.55 4.38 2.09
CA GLU A 357 -13.37 3.53 2.36
C GLU A 357 -13.57 2.66 3.61
N LYS A 358 -14.19 3.21 4.67
CA LYS A 358 -14.56 2.46 5.87
C LYS A 358 -15.66 1.42 5.63
N GLU A 359 -16.63 1.72 4.76
CA GLU A 359 -17.68 0.75 4.37
C GLU A 359 -17.09 -0.43 3.58
N ILE A 360 -16.12 -0.19 2.69
CA ILE A 360 -15.39 -1.22 1.95
C ILE A 360 -14.58 -2.10 2.91
N LEU A 361 -13.87 -1.50 3.87
CA LEU A 361 -13.11 -2.23 4.89
C LEU A 361 -14.03 -3.15 5.71
N LEU A 362 -15.16 -2.63 6.19
CA LEU A 362 -16.14 -3.38 6.96
C LEU A 362 -16.75 -4.55 6.18
N LYS A 363 -16.95 -4.41 4.86
CA LYS A 363 -17.40 -5.51 3.98
C LYS A 363 -16.33 -6.59 3.84
N TYR A 364 -15.06 -6.20 3.73
CA TYR A 364 -13.93 -7.15 3.69
C TYR A 364 -13.80 -7.93 5.01
N GLU A 365 -13.82 -7.24 6.15
CA GLU A 365 -13.76 -7.85 7.49
C GLU A 365 -14.90 -8.85 7.72
N ARG A 366 -16.13 -8.49 7.33
CA ARG A 366 -17.30 -9.39 7.40
C ARG A 366 -17.13 -10.63 6.52
N ALA A 367 -16.62 -10.48 5.30
CA ALA A 367 -16.37 -11.61 4.41
C ALA A 367 -15.26 -12.54 4.93
N GLU A 368 -14.23 -12.00 5.58
CA GLU A 368 -13.18 -12.82 6.20
C GLU A 368 -13.67 -13.52 7.47
N ALA A 369 -14.46 -12.85 8.31
CA ALA A 369 -15.10 -13.45 9.48
C ALA A 369 -16.04 -14.61 9.09
N LEU A 370 -16.78 -14.47 7.99
CA LEU A 370 -17.68 -15.50 7.48
C LEU A 370 -16.90 -16.74 6.99
N LYS A 371 -15.82 -16.55 6.23
CA LYS A 371 -14.91 -17.65 5.84
C LYS A 371 -14.28 -18.38 7.03
N ARG A 372 -13.90 -17.64 8.08
CA ARG A 372 -13.39 -18.23 9.34
C ARG A 372 -14.46 -19.07 10.06
N ALA A 373 -15.73 -18.64 10.02
CA ALA A 373 -16.85 -19.40 10.57
C ALA A 373 -17.15 -20.68 9.76
N GLU A 374 -17.14 -20.61 8.42
CA GLU A 374 -17.30 -21.76 7.52
C GLU A 374 -16.22 -22.81 7.75
N ALA A 375 -14.95 -22.40 7.82
CA ALA A 375 -13.83 -23.30 8.11
C ALA A 375 -13.96 -23.98 9.49
N MET A 376 -14.45 -23.25 10.51
CA MET A 376 -14.72 -23.83 11.82
C MET A 376 -15.91 -24.81 11.82
N ALA A 377 -16.95 -24.54 11.01
CA ALA A 377 -18.09 -25.44 10.85
C ALA A 377 -17.69 -26.74 10.12
N LEU A 378 -16.89 -26.64 9.06
CA LEU A 378 -16.32 -27.79 8.35
C LEU A 378 -15.48 -28.66 9.28
N LYS A 379 -14.57 -28.06 10.07
CA LYS A 379 -13.76 -28.81 11.03
C LYS A 379 -14.62 -29.51 12.10
N LYS A 380 -15.65 -28.84 12.64
CA LYS A 380 -16.59 -29.48 13.59
C LYS A 380 -17.35 -30.66 12.97
N ALA A 381 -17.70 -30.59 11.69
CA ALA A 381 -18.35 -31.68 10.96
C ALA A 381 -17.39 -32.86 10.70
N GLU A 382 -16.10 -32.58 10.45
CA GLU A 382 -15.05 -33.58 10.33
C GLU A 382 -14.76 -34.26 11.68
N ASP A 383 -14.60 -33.51 12.77
CA ASP A 383 -14.44 -34.02 14.14
C ASP A 383 -15.63 -34.92 14.54
N LEU A 384 -16.86 -34.54 14.17
CA LEU A 384 -18.07 -35.35 14.36
C LEU A 384 -18.05 -36.66 13.56
N ARG A 385 -17.62 -36.64 12.29
CA ARG A 385 -17.46 -37.85 11.47
C ARG A 385 -16.37 -38.78 12.03
N ILE A 386 -15.24 -38.24 12.45
CA ILE A 386 -14.16 -39.00 13.10
C ILE A 386 -14.67 -39.65 14.38
N LYS A 387 -15.51 -38.97 15.17
CA LYS A 387 -16.16 -39.55 16.34
C LYS A 387 -17.11 -40.69 15.94
N GLN A 388 -18.04 -40.46 15.01
CA GLN A 388 -18.98 -41.48 14.54
C GLN A 388 -18.27 -42.75 14.05
N VAL A 389 -17.16 -42.61 13.30
CA VAL A 389 -16.35 -43.76 12.85
C VAL A 389 -15.71 -44.51 14.03
N LYS A 390 -15.18 -43.81 15.05
CA LYS A 390 -14.63 -44.44 16.26
C LYS A 390 -15.71 -45.17 17.07
N ASP A 391 -16.89 -44.57 17.22
CA ASP A 391 -18.02 -45.14 17.93
C ASP A 391 -18.50 -46.43 17.20
N SER A 392 -18.58 -46.40 15.86
CA SER A 392 -18.90 -47.59 15.03
C SER A 392 -17.85 -48.70 15.12
N ILE A 393 -16.55 -48.38 15.10
CA ILE A 393 -15.48 -49.36 15.29
C ILE A 393 -15.56 -50.00 16.68
N THR A 394 -15.90 -49.21 17.70
CA THR A 394 -16.07 -49.71 19.07
C THR A 394 -17.22 -50.71 19.15
N GLN A 395 -18.38 -50.39 18.55
CA GLN A 395 -19.53 -51.30 18.48
C GLN A 395 -19.22 -52.59 17.70
N ALA A 396 -18.47 -52.51 16.59
CA ALA A 396 -18.06 -53.69 15.83
C ALA A 396 -17.12 -54.61 16.63
N ASN A 397 -16.20 -54.04 17.41
CA ASN A 397 -15.31 -54.78 18.30
C ASN A 397 -16.10 -55.46 19.45
N GLU A 398 -17.05 -54.75 20.06
CA GLU A 398 -17.91 -55.29 21.13
C GLU A 398 -18.77 -56.46 20.61
N ALA A 399 -19.39 -56.30 19.43
CA ALA A 399 -20.18 -57.36 18.79
C ALA A 399 -19.33 -58.59 18.43
N THR A 400 -18.08 -58.38 17.98
CA THR A 400 -17.13 -59.47 17.68
C THR A 400 -16.73 -60.23 18.94
N LYS A 401 -16.43 -59.52 20.03
CA LYS A 401 -16.16 -60.10 21.35
C LYS A 401 -17.34 -60.93 21.87
N GLN A 402 -18.57 -60.40 21.77
CA GLN A 402 -19.80 -61.12 22.12
C GLN A 402 -20.07 -62.34 21.24
N ARG A 403 -19.51 -62.41 20.02
CA ARG A 403 -19.61 -63.61 19.16
C ARG A 403 -18.63 -64.69 19.64
N ILE A 404 -17.38 -64.33 19.87
CA ILE A 404 -16.34 -65.23 20.41
C ILE A 404 -16.75 -65.79 21.78
N GLU A 405 -17.39 -64.98 22.63
CA GLU A 405 -17.86 -65.40 23.94
C GLU A 405 -19.04 -66.39 23.85
N ARG A 406 -19.95 -66.23 22.88
CA ARG A 406 -21.00 -67.21 22.56
C ARG A 406 -20.43 -68.50 21.98
N GLU A 407 -19.49 -68.42 21.04
CA GLU A 407 -18.78 -69.56 20.46
C GLU A 407 -18.08 -70.40 21.56
N ARG A 408 -17.46 -69.74 22.55
CA ARG A 408 -16.89 -70.41 23.74
C ARG A 408 -17.93 -71.05 24.65
N LEU A 409 -19.05 -70.37 24.90
CA LEU A 409 -20.16 -70.92 25.70
C LEU A 409 -20.80 -72.14 25.03
N GLU A 410 -20.93 -72.16 23.70
CA GLU A 410 -21.37 -73.34 22.96
C GLU A 410 -20.35 -74.48 23.00
N ALA A 411 -19.05 -74.18 22.88
CA ALA A 411 -18.01 -75.20 23.01
C ALA A 411 -18.03 -75.86 24.40
N LEU A 412 -18.18 -75.07 25.47
CA LEU A 412 -18.33 -75.57 26.84
C LEU A 412 -19.61 -76.40 27.04
N LYS A 413 -20.73 -76.01 26.42
CA LYS A 413 -21.96 -76.83 26.42
C LYS A 413 -21.76 -78.17 25.74
N ARG A 414 -21.17 -78.20 24.54
CA ARG A 414 -20.87 -79.45 23.81
C ARG A 414 -19.90 -80.35 24.59
N GLU A 415 -18.92 -79.77 25.29
CA GLU A 415 -18.02 -80.53 26.16
C GLU A 415 -18.76 -81.08 27.40
N ALA A 416 -19.69 -80.32 27.99
CA ALA A 416 -20.53 -80.76 29.09
C ALA A 416 -21.51 -81.88 28.67
N GLU A 417 -22.13 -81.76 27.49
CA GLU A 417 -22.97 -82.79 26.87
C GLU A 417 -22.16 -84.07 26.60
N LEU A 418 -20.95 -83.97 26.04
CA LEU A 418 -20.03 -85.11 25.87
C LEU A 418 -19.64 -85.77 27.21
N LYS A 419 -19.42 -84.97 28.27
CA LYS A 419 -19.19 -85.49 29.62
C LYS A 419 -20.43 -86.15 30.21
N GLU A 420 -21.62 -85.60 29.95
CA GLU A 420 -22.89 -86.18 30.40
C GLU A 420 -23.22 -87.49 29.67
N VAL A 421 -22.97 -87.59 28.36
CA VAL A 421 -23.07 -88.84 27.59
C VAL A 421 -22.13 -89.90 28.14
N ARG A 422 -20.83 -89.59 28.30
CA ARG A 422 -19.86 -90.53 28.93
C ARG A 422 -20.28 -90.95 30.34
N ARG A 423 -20.90 -90.05 31.11
CA ARG A 423 -21.44 -90.34 32.44
C ARG A 423 -22.69 -91.21 32.37
N LYS A 424 -23.58 -91.01 31.38
CA LYS A 424 -24.73 -91.88 31.08
C LYS A 424 -24.28 -93.27 30.67
N ASP A 425 -23.27 -93.40 29.80
CA ASP A 425 -22.70 -94.70 29.41
C ASP A 425 -22.10 -95.44 30.62
N SER A 426 -21.34 -94.72 31.46
CA SER A 426 -20.80 -95.25 32.72
C SER A 426 -21.91 -95.67 33.70
N ILE A 427 -23.01 -94.90 33.76
CA ILE A 427 -24.19 -95.22 34.58
C ILE A 427 -24.98 -96.39 34.00
N ILE A 428 -25.01 -96.60 32.68
CA ILE A 428 -25.63 -97.78 32.05
C ILE A 428 -24.82 -99.03 32.38
N GLN A 429 -23.48 -98.97 32.30
CA GLN A 429 -22.61 -100.07 32.74
C GLN A 429 -22.75 -100.34 34.25
N ALA A 430 -22.80 -99.31 35.08
CA ALA A 430 -23.03 -99.45 36.52
C ALA A 430 -24.41 -100.05 36.82
N LYS A 431 -25.48 -99.58 36.18
CA LYS A 431 -26.86 -100.09 36.38
C LYS A 431 -27.07 -101.50 35.86
N ALA A 432 -26.31 -101.94 34.86
CA ALA A 432 -26.30 -103.36 34.46
C ALA A 432 -25.73 -104.27 35.56
N ALA A 433 -24.80 -103.78 36.38
CA ALA A 433 -24.30 -104.48 37.57
C ALA A 433 -25.18 -104.26 38.81
N GLU A 434 -25.77 -103.07 38.96
CA GLU A 434 -26.63 -102.69 40.09
C GLU A 434 -28.00 -103.40 40.03
N ASN A 435 -28.64 -103.52 38.86
CA ASN A 435 -29.89 -104.26 38.73
C ASN A 435 -29.73 -105.74 39.15
N LYS A 436 -28.58 -106.36 38.87
CA LYS A 436 -28.26 -107.72 39.37
C LYS A 436 -28.19 -107.81 40.89
N ARG A 437 -27.88 -106.72 41.60
CA ARG A 437 -27.90 -106.64 43.08
C ARG A 437 -29.28 -106.27 43.60
N LEU A 438 -29.95 -105.29 42.99
CA LEU A 438 -31.30 -104.85 43.38
C LEU A 438 -32.37 -105.91 43.12
N GLU A 439 -32.13 -106.88 42.22
CA GLU A 439 -32.97 -108.07 42.08
C GLU A 439 -32.79 -109.06 43.26
N GLN A 440 -31.61 -109.10 43.89
CA GLN A 440 -31.41 -109.80 45.17
C GLN A 440 -32.05 -109.01 46.34
N GLU A 441 -31.73 -107.72 46.49
CA GLU A 441 -32.19 -106.90 47.63
C GLU A 441 -33.72 -106.63 47.60
N ARG A 442 -34.38 -106.66 46.43
CA ARG A 442 -35.85 -106.54 46.34
C ARG A 442 -36.62 -107.70 47.00
N LEU A 443 -35.99 -108.87 47.15
CA LEU A 443 -36.58 -109.99 47.89
C LEU A 443 -36.56 -109.75 49.41
N GLU A 444 -35.62 -108.94 49.90
CA GLU A 444 -35.42 -108.69 51.34
C GLU A 444 -36.12 -107.40 51.81
N ALA A 445 -36.01 -106.31 51.04
CA ALA A 445 -36.43 -104.97 51.47
C ALA A 445 -37.95 -104.71 51.47
N LEU A 446 -38.77 -105.64 50.94
CA LEU A 446 -40.24 -105.50 50.88
C LEU A 446 -40.90 -105.58 52.28
N ALA A 447 -40.15 -106.04 53.30
CA ALA A 447 -40.65 -106.28 54.65
C ALA A 447 -40.80 -105.03 55.57
N LEU A 448 -40.31 -103.85 55.18
CA LEU A 448 -40.03 -102.74 56.13
C LEU A 448 -40.58 -101.34 55.75
N LYS A 449 -41.68 -101.23 55.00
CA LYS A 449 -42.26 -99.92 54.60
C LYS A 449 -43.78 -99.73 54.83
N GLN A 450 -44.19 -99.73 56.10
CA GLN A 450 -45.36 -98.98 56.62
C GLN A 450 -45.04 -98.56 58.09
N ALA A 451 -45.43 -97.40 58.66
CA ALA A 451 -45.75 -96.05 58.15
C ALA A 451 -45.79 -95.05 59.36
N ALA A 452 -45.50 -93.74 59.20
CA ALA A 452 -45.63 -92.68 60.24
C ALA A 452 -45.62 -91.21 59.68
N GLU A 453 -46.37 -90.23 60.25
CA GLU A 453 -46.67 -88.87 59.67
C GLU A 453 -47.03 -87.70 60.67
N ILE A 454 -47.12 -86.41 60.17
CA ILE A 454 -47.86 -85.16 60.67
C ILE A 454 -47.18 -84.22 61.78
N GLU A 455 -47.32 -82.88 62.04
CA GLU A 455 -48.19 -81.65 61.74
C GLU A 455 -47.44 -80.23 61.89
N VAL A 456 -48.04 -79.01 61.69
CA VAL A 456 -47.35 -77.64 61.62
C VAL A 456 -48.15 -76.35 62.09
N LYS A 457 -47.52 -75.20 62.52
CA LYS A 457 -48.09 -73.83 62.95
C LYS A 457 -46.97 -72.70 63.02
N ARG A 458 -47.05 -71.36 63.31
CA ARG A 458 -47.93 -70.10 63.25
C ARG A 458 -47.13 -68.87 63.86
N VAL A 459 -47.44 -67.53 63.94
CA VAL A 459 -48.09 -66.41 63.15
C VAL A 459 -47.99 -65.01 63.91
N SER A 460 -48.06 -63.82 63.23
CA SER A 460 -48.34 -62.39 63.74
C SER A 460 -47.23 -61.55 64.48
N ASP A 461 -47.17 -60.17 64.64
CA ASP A 461 -47.94 -58.97 64.15
C ASP A 461 -47.21 -57.54 64.17
N SER A 462 -47.92 -56.37 64.28
CA SER A 462 -47.60 -54.96 63.81
C SER A 462 -47.92 -53.77 64.83
N ILE A 463 -47.94 -52.41 64.60
CA ILE A 463 -47.04 -51.26 64.13
C ILE A 463 -47.69 -49.83 64.45
N ILE A 464 -46.98 -48.68 64.75
CA ILE A 464 -47.59 -47.29 64.94
C ILE A 464 -46.66 -45.98 64.94
N LYS A 465 -47.16 -44.82 64.37
CA LYS A 465 -47.01 -43.30 64.55
C LYS A 465 -45.70 -42.40 64.51
N ALA A 466 -45.76 -41.14 63.96
CA ALA A 466 -44.95 -39.88 64.28
C ALA A 466 -45.19 -38.61 63.36
N GLU A 467 -44.75 -37.36 63.76
CA GLU A 467 -44.91 -36.00 63.11
C GLU A 467 -43.62 -35.05 63.28
N GLU A 468 -43.35 -33.77 62.87
CA GLU A 468 -44.00 -32.54 62.24
C GLU A 468 -42.99 -31.51 61.49
N ASP A 469 -43.10 -30.12 61.55
CA ASP A 469 -42.36 -29.05 60.73
C ASP A 469 -41.29 -28.15 61.51
N GLU A 470 -40.95 -26.82 61.41
CA GLU A 470 -41.45 -25.52 60.84
C GLU A 470 -40.34 -24.35 60.76
N LYS A 471 -40.57 -23.22 60.02
CA LYS A 471 -39.86 -21.87 59.92
C LYS A 471 -38.48 -21.73 59.19
N LYS A 472 -38.07 -20.76 58.30
CA LYS A 472 -38.62 -19.54 57.56
C LYS A 472 -38.33 -18.12 58.22
N ARG A 473 -37.92 -16.95 57.62
CA ARG A 473 -37.57 -16.41 56.24
C ARG A 473 -37.10 -14.86 56.13
N LEU A 474 -36.01 -14.50 55.39
CA LEU A 474 -35.56 -13.20 54.67
C LEU A 474 -35.06 -11.81 55.31
N VAL A 475 -33.95 -11.25 54.75
CA VAL A 475 -33.64 -9.84 54.21
C VAL A 475 -33.37 -8.51 55.02
N PHE A 476 -32.17 -7.91 54.78
CA PHE A 476 -31.74 -6.46 54.58
C PHE A 476 -31.80 -5.33 55.68
N GLU A 477 -31.13 -4.19 55.41
CA GLU A 477 -30.72 -3.07 56.30
C GLU A 477 -31.75 -1.93 56.55
N ARG A 478 -31.56 -1.10 57.61
CA ARG A 478 -31.21 0.36 57.53
C ARG A 478 -31.21 1.19 58.86
N GLU A 479 -30.28 2.15 58.97
CA GLU A 479 -30.35 3.52 59.60
C GLU A 479 -30.67 3.69 61.14
N LYS A 480 -30.39 4.80 61.93
CA LYS A 480 -29.43 5.97 61.93
C LYS A 480 -29.68 7.00 63.11
N ALA A 481 -28.64 7.56 63.78
CA ALA A 481 -28.55 8.86 64.58
C ALA A 481 -29.23 9.02 66.02
N ILE A 482 -28.97 9.97 67.01
CA ILE A 482 -27.96 11.07 67.39
C ILE A 482 -28.15 11.76 68.86
N ALA A 483 -27.11 12.44 69.49
CA ALA A 483 -27.01 13.59 70.55
C ALA A 483 -27.19 13.45 72.15
N ARG A 484 -27.01 14.40 73.17
CA ARG A 484 -26.09 15.55 73.73
C ARG A 484 -26.63 16.15 75.13
N GLU A 485 -26.19 17.11 76.04
CA GLU A 485 -25.07 18.07 76.53
C GLU A 485 -25.35 18.61 78.04
N ARG A 486 -24.89 19.65 78.86
CA ARG A 486 -24.02 20.92 79.00
C ARG A 486 -23.79 21.49 80.52
N SER A 487 -23.12 22.65 80.87
CA SER A 487 -22.96 23.30 82.29
C SER A 487 -22.30 24.77 82.47
N ALA A 488 -22.28 25.48 83.68
CA ALA A 488 -21.71 26.89 83.99
C ALA A 488 -21.48 27.40 85.52
N LYS A 489 -20.87 28.63 85.86
CA LYS A 489 -20.61 29.42 87.19
C LYS A 489 -19.87 30.85 86.98
N LEU A 490 -19.47 31.92 87.79
CA LEU A 490 -19.53 32.70 89.15
C LEU A 490 -18.85 34.17 88.98
N GLU A 491 -18.52 35.25 89.79
CA GLU A 491 -18.45 35.93 91.19
C GLU A 491 -18.26 37.55 91.05
N ALA A 492 -17.87 38.64 91.85
CA ALA A 492 -17.31 39.13 93.20
C ALA A 492 -17.54 40.71 93.58
N LYS A 493 -16.78 41.47 94.49
CA LYS A 493 -17.12 42.82 95.19
C LYS A 493 -16.00 43.91 95.64
N ARG A 494 -16.26 45.25 96.01
CA ARG A 494 -15.37 46.32 96.76
C ARG A 494 -15.87 47.86 96.96
N ILE A 495 -15.32 48.77 97.88
CA ILE A 495 -15.56 50.31 98.12
C ILE A 495 -14.55 51.04 99.17
N LYS A 496 -14.37 52.35 99.70
CA LYS A 496 -14.96 53.79 99.89
C LYS A 496 -13.92 55.04 100.13
N ASP A 497 -14.29 56.25 100.72
CA ASP A 497 -13.66 57.68 100.84
C ASP A 497 -14.25 58.65 102.01
N SER A 498 -14.06 60.00 102.40
CA SER A 498 -13.24 61.31 102.23
C SER A 498 -13.65 62.57 103.19
N LEU A 499 -12.94 63.77 103.36
CA LEU A 499 -13.22 65.08 104.19
C LEU A 499 -12.17 66.32 103.98
N ASP A 500 -12.05 67.64 104.47
CA ASP A 500 -12.74 68.81 105.21
C ASP A 500 -11.96 70.27 105.32
N LEU A 501 -12.50 71.41 105.92
CA LEU A 501 -11.95 72.71 106.60
C LEU A 501 -11.84 74.24 106.05
N VAL A 502 -11.69 75.34 106.91
CA VAL A 502 -11.77 76.90 106.68
C VAL A 502 -11.11 77.87 107.82
N GLN A 503 -10.99 79.26 108.06
CA GLN A 503 -11.37 80.71 107.64
C GLN A 503 -10.44 81.97 108.15
N VAL A 504 -10.82 83.32 108.22
CA VAL A 504 -9.94 84.61 108.44
C VAL A 504 -10.57 86.01 108.99
N ALA A 505 -9.88 87.22 109.09
CA ALA A 505 -10.21 88.55 109.84
C ALA A 505 -9.84 90.04 109.27
N GLU A 506 -9.85 91.21 110.03
CA GLU A 506 -9.98 92.71 109.58
C GLU A 506 -9.49 93.97 110.50
N ASN A 507 -9.36 95.29 110.04
CA ASN A 507 -9.05 96.60 110.79
C ASN A 507 -9.51 98.01 110.15
N LYS A 508 -10.82 98.25 109.90
CA LYS A 508 -11.39 98.98 108.73
C LYS A 508 -11.04 100.40 108.20
N ARG A 509 -10.88 101.52 108.95
CA ARG A 509 -11.11 102.87 108.30
C ARG A 509 -9.89 103.56 107.67
N LEU A 510 -8.70 103.48 108.26
CA LEU A 510 -7.42 103.84 107.61
C LEU A 510 -6.95 102.73 106.64
N GLU A 511 -7.59 101.56 106.72
CA GLU A 511 -7.43 100.46 105.78
C GLU A 511 -8.01 100.85 104.41
N ILE A 512 -9.26 101.34 104.34
CA ILE A 512 -9.94 101.72 103.08
C ILE A 512 -9.13 102.64 102.15
N GLU A 513 -8.47 103.68 102.65
CA GLU A 513 -7.72 104.61 101.77
C GLU A 513 -6.42 103.99 101.25
N ARG A 514 -5.75 103.17 102.08
CA ARG A 514 -4.66 102.30 101.65
C ARG A 514 -5.16 101.21 100.70
N GLU A 515 -6.36 100.68 100.89
CA GLU A 515 -7.01 99.71 100.01
C GLU A 515 -7.35 100.32 98.66
N ASN A 516 -7.80 101.57 98.57
CA ASN A 516 -8.04 102.24 97.29
C ASN A 516 -6.74 102.42 96.49
N ALA A 517 -5.65 102.86 97.13
CA ALA A 517 -4.33 102.95 96.49
C ALA A 517 -3.77 101.58 96.10
N LYS A 518 -3.93 100.56 96.97
CA LYS A 518 -3.63 99.16 96.63
C LYS A 518 -4.49 98.67 95.47
N ALA A 519 -5.78 98.98 95.43
CA ALA A 519 -6.74 98.50 94.43
C ALA A 519 -6.44 99.06 93.04
N GLN A 520 -6.00 100.32 92.94
CA GLN A 520 -5.51 100.87 91.66
C GLN A 520 -4.23 100.17 91.20
N LYS A 521 -3.29 99.89 92.11
CA LYS A 521 -2.06 99.15 91.78
C LYS A 521 -2.35 97.68 91.40
N ILE A 522 -3.26 97.03 92.13
CA ILE A 522 -3.75 95.66 91.87
C ILE A 522 -4.51 95.63 90.55
N ALA A 523 -5.30 96.65 90.19
CA ALA A 523 -5.98 96.73 88.90
C ALA A 523 -4.98 96.80 87.74
N ALA A 524 -3.96 97.65 87.83
CA ALA A 524 -2.89 97.72 86.83
C ALA A 524 -2.07 96.41 86.74
N GLU A 525 -1.78 95.77 87.87
CA GLU A 525 -1.13 94.45 87.92
C GLU A 525 -2.03 93.32 87.38
N LEU A 526 -3.36 93.43 87.54
CA LEU A 526 -4.36 92.50 87.00
C LEU A 526 -4.49 92.67 85.49
N GLU A 527 -4.56 93.91 84.97
CA GLU A 527 -4.56 94.19 83.53
C GLU A 527 -3.26 93.71 82.88
N ALA A 528 -2.11 93.98 83.48
CA ALA A 528 -0.83 93.42 83.02
C ALA A 528 -0.81 91.88 83.07
N SER A 529 -1.40 91.25 84.08
CA SER A 529 -1.56 89.79 84.17
C SER A 529 -2.50 89.23 83.09
N GLN A 530 -3.60 89.93 82.79
CA GLN A 530 -4.56 89.55 81.75
C GLN A 530 -3.94 89.69 80.35
N LEU A 531 -3.23 90.80 80.08
CA LEU A 531 -2.48 91.00 78.84
C LEU A 531 -1.39 89.93 78.66
N LYS A 532 -0.62 89.61 79.71
CA LYS A 532 0.39 88.54 79.68
C LYS A 532 -0.23 87.18 79.37
N LYS A 533 -1.35 86.82 80.02
CA LYS A 533 -2.10 85.58 79.74
C LYS A 533 -2.70 85.54 78.33
N ALA A 534 -3.18 86.68 77.81
CA ALA A 534 -3.68 86.78 76.45
C ALA A 534 -2.56 86.58 75.42
N LEU A 535 -1.37 87.11 75.69
CA LEU A 535 -0.18 86.98 74.84
C LEU A 535 0.38 85.55 74.89
N GLU A 536 0.54 84.96 76.09
CA GLU A 536 0.92 83.54 76.27
C GLU A 536 -0.06 82.60 75.54
N LYS A 537 -1.37 82.88 75.60
CA LYS A 537 -2.39 82.11 74.87
C LYS A 537 -2.28 82.27 73.35
N ALA A 538 -1.97 83.48 72.87
CA ALA A 538 -1.77 83.74 71.44
C ALA A 538 -0.51 83.04 70.91
N GLU A 539 0.59 83.05 71.68
CA GLU A 539 1.81 82.28 71.38
C GLU A 539 1.55 80.78 71.38
N GLU A 540 0.81 80.25 72.36
CA GLU A 540 0.45 78.83 72.40
C GLU A 540 -0.44 78.42 71.22
N GLU A 541 -1.36 79.29 70.78
CA GLU A 541 -2.21 79.05 69.61
C GLU A 541 -1.42 79.13 68.29
N ALA A 542 -0.44 80.05 68.19
CA ALA A 542 0.49 80.12 67.07
C ALA A 542 1.37 78.86 66.99
N LEU A 543 1.94 78.42 68.11
CA LEU A 543 2.74 77.20 68.20
C LEU A 543 1.92 75.94 67.86
N LYS A 544 0.62 75.90 68.22
CA LYS A 544 -0.30 74.83 67.81
C LYS A 544 -0.55 74.83 66.30
N LYS A 545 -0.71 76.00 65.67
CA LYS A 545 -0.87 76.14 64.20
C LYS A 545 0.41 75.75 63.46
N GLU A 546 1.58 76.14 63.96
CA GLU A 546 2.88 75.75 63.40
C GLU A 546 3.11 74.23 63.49
N ARG A 547 2.83 73.62 64.65
CA ARG A 547 2.90 72.16 64.83
C ARG A 547 1.93 71.40 63.92
N LEU A 548 0.73 71.94 63.68
CA LEU A 548 -0.23 71.39 62.71
C LEU A 548 0.29 71.48 61.27
N ALA A 549 0.91 72.60 60.87
CA ALA A 549 1.52 72.75 59.54
C ALA A 549 2.71 71.80 59.34
N LEU A 550 3.57 71.63 60.35
CA LEU A 550 4.65 70.64 60.35
C LEU A 550 4.13 69.20 60.23
N ALA A 551 3.14 68.83 61.05
CA ALA A 551 2.54 67.49 61.00
C ALA A 551 1.85 67.20 59.66
N TYR A 552 1.19 68.21 59.06
CA TYR A 552 0.59 68.10 57.72
C TYR A 552 1.66 67.88 56.64
N ASN A 553 2.74 68.68 56.66
CA ASN A 553 3.84 68.55 55.70
C ASN A 553 4.59 67.20 55.85
N GLU A 554 4.77 66.71 57.08
CA GLU A 554 5.30 65.36 57.31
C GLU A 554 4.37 64.27 56.78
N ALA A 555 3.05 64.38 56.99
CA ALA A 555 2.10 63.40 56.45
C ALA A 555 2.13 63.37 54.91
N LEU A 556 2.19 64.56 54.27
CA LEU A 556 2.27 64.71 52.82
C LEU A 556 3.58 64.13 52.26
N LYS A 557 4.72 64.36 52.95
CA LYS A 557 6.00 63.74 52.62
C LYS A 557 5.95 62.20 52.75
N ARG A 558 5.42 61.67 53.86
CA ARG A 558 5.28 60.21 54.06
C ARG A 558 4.35 59.58 53.01
N GLN A 559 3.30 60.28 52.57
CA GLN A 559 2.44 59.83 51.48
C GLN A 559 3.21 59.75 50.15
N ALA A 560 3.97 60.79 49.80
CA ALA A 560 4.81 60.79 48.60
C ALA A 560 5.89 59.69 48.63
N GLU A 561 6.51 59.44 49.79
CA GLU A 561 7.47 58.34 49.99
C GLU A 561 6.81 56.95 49.82
N GLN A 562 5.60 56.75 50.36
CA GLN A 562 4.82 55.52 50.16
C GLN A 562 4.39 55.32 48.70
N GLU A 563 4.03 56.39 48.00
CA GLU A 563 3.63 56.34 46.60
C GLU A 563 4.83 56.06 45.67
N ALA A 564 5.98 56.69 45.92
CA ALA A 564 7.25 56.38 45.26
C ALA A 564 7.67 54.92 45.50
N ALA A 565 7.52 54.39 46.72
CA ALA A 565 7.79 52.99 47.03
C ALA A 565 6.86 52.03 46.25
N ARG A 566 5.56 52.31 46.18
CA ARG A 566 4.59 51.53 45.38
C ARG A 566 4.91 51.55 43.89
N ILE A 567 5.33 52.70 43.36
CA ILE A 567 5.75 52.83 41.95
C ILE A 567 7.02 52.00 41.70
N SER A 568 8.02 52.08 42.59
CA SER A 568 9.24 51.27 42.53
C SER A 568 8.93 49.77 42.54
N ASP A 569 8.13 49.28 43.49
CA ASP A 569 7.72 47.87 43.56
C ASP A 569 6.95 47.41 42.31
N SER A 570 6.09 48.27 41.76
CA SER A 570 5.36 47.99 40.52
C SER A 570 6.32 47.85 39.32
N ILE A 571 7.29 48.75 39.18
CA ILE A 571 8.34 48.70 38.14
C ILE A 571 9.22 47.45 38.32
N ASN A 572 9.67 47.16 39.54
CA ASN A 572 10.49 45.98 39.84
C ASN A 572 9.74 44.68 39.54
N LYS A 573 8.45 44.61 39.84
CA LYS A 573 7.58 43.47 39.53
C LYS A 573 7.31 43.33 38.03
N ALA A 574 7.15 44.44 37.30
CA ALA A 574 7.04 44.44 35.84
C ALA A 574 8.35 43.98 35.17
N ASN A 575 9.49 44.47 35.63
CA ASN A 575 10.82 44.07 35.15
C ASN A 575 11.08 42.58 35.41
N ALA A 576 10.77 42.08 36.62
CA ALA A 576 10.90 40.66 36.94
C ALA A 576 9.96 39.78 36.08
N ALA A 577 8.77 40.26 35.73
CA ALA A 577 7.87 39.57 34.80
C ALA A 577 8.37 39.61 33.35
N HIS A 578 9.04 40.70 32.93
CA HIS A 578 9.66 40.83 31.61
C HIS A 578 10.88 39.91 31.47
N ILE A 579 11.76 39.86 32.48
CA ILE A 579 12.92 38.95 32.52
C ILE A 579 12.45 37.50 32.40
N LYS A 580 11.42 37.08 33.15
CA LYS A 580 10.85 35.73 33.04
C LYS A 580 10.25 35.40 31.67
N ARG A 581 9.74 36.40 30.92
CA ARG A 581 9.31 36.17 29.53
C ARG A 581 10.52 35.94 28.62
N LEU A 582 11.56 36.76 28.72
CA LEU A 582 12.80 36.58 27.95
C LEU A 582 13.48 35.24 28.26
N GLU A 583 13.49 34.80 29.52
CA GLU A 583 14.00 33.48 29.92
C GLU A 583 13.23 32.33 29.24
N ILE A 584 11.89 32.43 29.19
CA ILE A 584 11.03 31.43 28.53
C ILE A 584 11.20 31.48 27.01
N GLU A 585 11.23 32.66 26.40
CA GLU A 585 11.45 32.86 24.95
C GLU A 585 12.82 32.34 24.52
N HIS A 586 13.88 32.57 25.31
CA HIS A 586 15.22 32.05 25.06
C HIS A 586 15.29 30.52 25.23
N ALA A 587 14.61 29.96 26.24
CA ALA A 587 14.51 28.51 26.41
C ALA A 587 13.76 27.81 25.26
N LEU A 588 12.69 28.43 24.76
CA LEU A 588 11.96 27.96 23.57
C LEU A 588 12.83 28.05 22.32
N ALA A 589 13.56 29.16 22.11
CA ALA A 589 14.47 29.32 20.97
C ALA A 589 15.61 28.28 20.98
N LEU A 590 16.16 27.96 22.16
CA LEU A 590 17.13 26.86 22.34
C LEU A 590 16.49 25.51 21.96
N GLN A 591 15.29 25.21 22.45
CA GLN A 591 14.59 23.96 22.16
C GLN A 591 14.27 23.82 20.66
N GLU A 592 13.90 24.89 19.98
CA GLU A 592 13.70 24.89 18.53
C GLU A 592 15.00 24.71 17.76
N ALA A 593 16.11 25.33 18.19
CA ALA A 593 17.43 25.15 17.59
C ALA A 593 17.95 23.72 17.74
N GLU A 594 17.80 23.10 18.92
CA GLU A 594 18.14 21.68 19.13
C GLU A 594 17.28 20.75 18.29
N LYS A 595 15.96 21.01 18.21
CA LYS A 595 15.02 20.26 17.39
C LYS A 595 15.35 20.37 15.89
N GLN A 596 15.74 21.54 15.41
CA GLN A 596 16.18 21.74 14.02
C GLN A 596 17.52 21.03 13.75
N LYS A 597 18.46 21.05 14.70
CA LYS A 597 19.73 20.31 14.61
C LYS A 597 19.50 18.80 14.55
N ALA A 598 18.56 18.27 15.33
CA ALA A 598 18.16 16.87 15.26
C ALA A 598 17.51 16.50 13.92
N LEU A 599 16.65 17.38 13.38
CA LEU A 599 16.04 17.24 12.05
C LEU A 599 17.09 17.19 10.93
N ASN A 600 18.06 18.11 10.95
CA ASN A 600 19.15 18.14 9.97
C ASN A 600 20.00 16.85 10.04
N ASN A 601 20.41 16.43 11.24
CA ASN A 601 21.14 15.16 11.43
C ASN A 601 20.35 13.94 10.92
N GLN A 602 19.03 13.94 11.10
CA GLN A 602 18.15 12.88 10.61
C GLN A 602 18.04 12.89 9.07
N ALA A 603 18.01 14.07 8.45
CA ALA A 603 18.00 14.22 6.99
C ALA A 603 19.31 13.71 6.36
N ASP A 604 20.46 14.04 6.95
CA ASP A 604 21.77 13.54 6.48
C ASP A 604 21.89 12.01 6.64
N ALA A 605 21.42 11.44 7.75
CA ALA A 605 21.38 9.99 7.93
C ALA A 605 20.46 9.29 6.92
N ILE A 606 19.31 9.90 6.57
CA ILE A 606 18.42 9.40 5.51
C ILE A 606 19.12 9.47 4.14
N LYS A 607 19.81 10.57 3.84
CA LYS A 607 20.56 10.76 2.58
C LYS A 607 21.62 9.67 2.39
N GLN A 608 22.45 9.42 3.41
CA GLN A 608 23.45 8.34 3.40
C GLN A 608 22.81 6.95 3.22
N ALA A 609 21.69 6.68 3.89
CA ALA A 609 20.99 5.40 3.75
C ALA A 609 20.37 5.18 2.35
N VAL A 610 19.86 6.25 1.72
CA VAL A 610 19.36 6.20 0.33
C VAL A 610 20.49 5.96 -0.66
N GLU A 611 21.64 6.61 -0.47
CA GLU A 611 22.82 6.43 -1.33
C GLU A 611 23.41 5.01 -1.22
N LEU A 612 23.47 4.45 -0.01
CA LEU A 612 23.89 3.06 0.22
C LEU A 612 22.98 2.03 -0.47
N GLU A 613 21.65 2.18 -0.35
CA GLU A 613 20.71 1.25 -0.97
C GLU A 613 20.65 1.44 -2.51
N ALA A 614 20.84 2.67 -3.02
CA ALA A 614 20.97 2.93 -4.45
C ALA A 614 22.22 2.26 -5.05
N ASN A 615 23.34 2.23 -4.32
CA ASN A 615 24.54 1.50 -4.72
C ASN A 615 24.28 -0.02 -4.73
N ARG A 616 23.69 -0.59 -3.67
CA ARG A 616 23.28 -2.01 -3.62
C ARG A 616 22.36 -2.42 -4.77
N ILE A 617 21.42 -1.56 -5.16
CA ILE A 617 20.53 -1.81 -6.31
C ILE A 617 21.35 -1.84 -7.62
N ARG A 618 22.32 -0.93 -7.79
CA ARG A 618 23.22 -0.94 -8.96
C ARG A 618 24.05 -2.22 -9.03
N ASP A 619 24.62 -2.65 -7.91
CA ASP A 619 25.44 -3.86 -7.81
C ASP A 619 24.59 -5.12 -8.10
N SER A 620 23.36 -5.16 -7.58
CA SER A 620 22.41 -6.26 -7.84
C SER A 620 22.02 -6.33 -9.32
N ILE A 621 21.80 -5.19 -9.98
CA ILE A 621 21.51 -5.13 -11.43
C ILE A 621 22.72 -5.59 -12.24
N ALA A 622 23.94 -5.19 -11.87
CA ALA A 622 25.16 -5.65 -12.53
C ALA A 622 25.32 -7.17 -12.41
N GLN A 623 25.08 -7.75 -11.23
CA GLN A 623 25.14 -9.19 -11.02
C GLN A 623 24.06 -9.96 -11.79
N VAL A 624 22.83 -9.43 -11.87
CA VAL A 624 21.75 -10.03 -12.69
C VAL A 624 22.09 -10.00 -14.19
N ASN A 625 22.75 -8.94 -14.67
CA ASN A 625 23.16 -8.85 -16.08
C ASN A 625 24.31 -9.81 -16.39
N ALA A 626 25.34 -9.89 -15.55
CA ALA A 626 26.44 -10.85 -15.71
C ALA A 626 25.94 -12.31 -15.72
N ASN A 627 24.98 -12.66 -14.86
CA ASN A 627 24.36 -13.98 -14.85
C ASN A 627 23.58 -14.27 -16.15
N LYS A 628 22.92 -13.27 -16.76
CA LYS A 628 22.24 -13.44 -18.04
C LYS A 628 23.21 -13.66 -19.19
N GLU A 629 24.32 -12.94 -19.24
CA GLU A 629 25.36 -13.10 -20.27
C GLU A 629 26.02 -14.49 -20.19
N GLN A 630 26.30 -14.99 -18.98
CA GLN A 630 26.80 -16.35 -18.79
C GLN A 630 25.80 -17.41 -19.28
N GLU A 631 24.50 -17.24 -19.01
CA GLU A 631 23.50 -18.21 -19.42
C GLU A 631 23.22 -18.16 -20.94
N SER A 632 23.21 -16.98 -21.57
CA SER A 632 23.12 -16.87 -23.04
C SER A 632 24.31 -17.53 -23.75
N ASN A 633 25.51 -17.42 -23.18
CA ASN A 633 26.71 -18.04 -23.76
C ASN A 633 26.64 -19.58 -23.67
N ARG A 634 26.21 -20.13 -22.52
CA ARG A 634 26.00 -21.59 -22.36
C ARG A 634 24.97 -22.16 -23.33
N ILE A 635 23.87 -21.45 -23.56
CA ILE A 635 22.84 -21.86 -24.53
C ILE A 635 23.42 -21.90 -25.94
N ALA A 636 24.21 -20.89 -26.33
CA ALA A 636 24.88 -20.87 -27.63
C ALA A 636 25.94 -21.97 -27.78
N GLU A 637 26.74 -22.24 -26.75
CA GLU A 637 27.74 -23.33 -26.73
C GLU A 637 27.10 -24.70 -26.89
N ASN A 638 26.02 -25.00 -26.16
CA ASN A 638 25.29 -26.26 -26.27
C ASN A 638 24.68 -26.47 -27.67
N GLN A 639 24.00 -25.46 -28.22
CA GLN A 639 23.43 -25.53 -29.58
C GLN A 639 24.51 -25.74 -30.65
N ASN A 640 25.70 -25.14 -30.48
CA ASN A 640 26.81 -25.33 -31.40
C ASN A 640 27.44 -26.74 -31.28
N SER A 641 27.48 -27.31 -30.06
CA SER A 641 27.91 -28.68 -29.80
C SER A 641 27.01 -29.71 -30.48
N GLU A 642 25.69 -29.62 -30.29
CA GLU A 642 24.70 -30.49 -30.95
C GLU A 642 24.80 -30.38 -32.48
N ARG A 643 24.93 -29.15 -33.00
CA ARG A 643 25.09 -28.91 -34.44
C ARG A 643 26.38 -29.51 -35.00
N MET A 644 27.47 -29.54 -34.23
CA MET A 644 28.71 -30.22 -34.63
C MET A 644 28.58 -31.75 -34.60
N GLN A 645 27.86 -32.34 -33.65
CA GLN A 645 27.61 -33.79 -33.64
C GLN A 645 26.87 -34.26 -34.89
N PHE A 646 25.84 -33.52 -35.33
CA PHE A 646 25.11 -33.80 -36.57
C PHE A 646 25.94 -33.61 -37.86
N ARG A 647 26.99 -32.77 -37.82
CA ARG A 647 27.97 -32.66 -38.92
C ARG A 647 28.94 -33.84 -38.96
N ASN A 648 29.42 -34.28 -37.81
CA ASN A 648 30.45 -35.31 -37.73
C ASN A 648 29.94 -36.72 -38.14
N ASN A 649 28.65 -37.02 -37.92
CA ASN A 649 28.05 -38.33 -38.16
C ASN A 649 27.27 -38.43 -39.49
N CYS A 650 27.21 -39.63 -40.08
CA CYS A 650 26.34 -39.92 -41.22
C CYS A 650 24.93 -40.30 -40.73
N HIS A 651 23.89 -39.78 -41.39
CA HIS A 651 22.48 -40.06 -41.09
C HIS A 651 21.76 -40.51 -42.36
N TYR A 652 20.95 -41.57 -42.27
CA TYR A 652 20.43 -42.31 -43.43
C TYR A 652 18.91 -42.47 -43.39
N LEU A 653 18.26 -42.17 -44.51
CA LEU A 653 16.87 -42.56 -44.80
C LEU A 653 16.77 -44.00 -45.32
N LEU A 654 17.85 -44.51 -45.91
CA LEU A 654 17.95 -45.87 -46.44
C LEU A 654 19.42 -46.30 -46.43
N ASP A 655 19.71 -47.50 -45.94
CA ASP A 655 21.01 -48.16 -46.10
C ASP A 655 20.76 -49.67 -46.20
N GLU A 656 20.45 -50.11 -47.42
CA GLU A 656 20.00 -51.48 -47.70
C GLU A 656 20.91 -52.18 -48.70
N TYR A 657 21.18 -53.46 -48.47
CA TYR A 657 21.88 -54.31 -49.42
C TYR A 657 20.91 -55.33 -50.04
N ASP A 658 20.65 -55.19 -51.34
CA ASP A 658 19.85 -56.13 -52.11
C ASP A 658 20.68 -57.39 -52.40
N ASP A 659 20.37 -58.46 -51.68
CA ASP A 659 21.05 -59.76 -51.79
C ASP A 659 20.73 -60.50 -53.10
N PHE A 660 19.71 -60.10 -53.87
CA PHE A 660 19.38 -60.69 -55.16
C PHE A 660 20.09 -59.97 -56.31
N THR A 661 20.09 -58.63 -56.33
CA THR A 661 20.81 -57.87 -57.38
C THR A 661 22.25 -57.49 -57.01
N LYS A 662 22.69 -57.84 -55.79
CA LYS A 662 24.04 -57.58 -55.22
C LYS A 662 24.44 -56.11 -55.28
N LYS A 663 23.53 -55.21 -54.90
CA LYS A 663 23.72 -53.75 -54.88
C LYS A 663 23.34 -53.17 -53.53
N THR A 664 24.21 -52.30 -53.01
CA THR A 664 23.85 -51.39 -51.92
C THR A 664 23.01 -50.22 -52.47
N THR A 665 21.96 -49.85 -51.75
CA THR A 665 21.20 -48.62 -51.95
C THR A 665 21.30 -47.78 -50.68
N ILE A 666 22.04 -46.68 -50.74
CA ILE A 666 22.23 -45.75 -49.62
C ILE A 666 21.54 -44.44 -49.96
N LYS A 667 20.74 -43.88 -49.06
CA LYS A 667 20.22 -42.51 -49.13
C LYS A 667 20.44 -41.81 -47.80
N THR A 668 21.12 -40.67 -47.80
CA THR A 668 21.24 -39.85 -46.59
C THR A 668 19.93 -39.16 -46.24
N GLU A 669 19.82 -38.67 -45.00
CA GLU A 669 18.89 -37.60 -44.65
C GLU A 669 19.18 -36.31 -45.42
N ALA A 670 18.21 -35.39 -45.39
CA ALA A 670 18.28 -34.10 -46.05
C ALA A 670 19.02 -33.07 -45.17
N TYR A 671 20.22 -32.69 -45.58
CA TYR A 671 21.04 -31.73 -44.85
C TYR A 671 20.79 -30.30 -45.35
N THR A 672 20.31 -29.43 -44.47
CA THR A 672 20.13 -28.00 -44.77
C THR A 672 21.48 -27.29 -44.87
N ILE A 673 21.89 -26.94 -46.10
CA ILE A 673 23.13 -26.22 -46.38
C ILE A 673 22.93 -24.71 -46.23
N SER A 674 21.77 -24.21 -46.67
CA SER A 674 21.36 -22.80 -46.53
C SER A 674 19.86 -22.74 -46.24
N GLU A 675 19.35 -21.58 -45.81
CA GLU A 675 17.98 -21.36 -45.28
C GLU A 675 16.84 -22.02 -46.08
N LYS A 676 17.02 -22.16 -47.41
CA LYS A 676 16.03 -22.75 -48.33
C LYS A 676 16.65 -23.77 -49.30
N VAL A 677 17.77 -24.39 -48.93
CA VAL A 677 18.48 -25.39 -49.75
C VAL A 677 18.88 -26.59 -48.91
N ASN A 678 18.26 -27.73 -49.22
CA ASN A 678 18.54 -29.04 -48.62
C ASN A 678 19.27 -29.93 -49.63
N VAL A 679 20.23 -30.73 -49.15
CA VAL A 679 21.00 -31.64 -49.99
C VAL A 679 20.99 -33.06 -49.42
N GLU A 680 20.72 -34.02 -50.29
CA GLU A 680 20.74 -35.45 -50.00
C GLU A 680 21.76 -36.15 -50.91
N LEU A 681 22.44 -37.17 -50.40
CA LEU A 681 23.33 -38.01 -51.17
C LEU A 681 22.71 -39.40 -51.34
N PHE A 682 22.87 -39.98 -52.53
CA PHE A 682 22.27 -41.26 -52.90
C PHE A 682 23.25 -42.13 -53.68
N LYS A 683 23.42 -43.38 -53.27
CA LYS A 683 24.21 -44.39 -53.96
C LYS A 683 23.32 -45.56 -54.36
N TYR A 684 23.44 -46.00 -55.61
CA TYR A 684 22.84 -47.23 -56.12
C TYR A 684 23.91 -48.06 -56.83
N GLY A 685 24.36 -49.12 -56.17
CA GLY A 685 25.51 -49.93 -56.59
C GLY A 685 26.80 -49.09 -56.66
N LYS A 686 27.23 -48.74 -57.88
CA LYS A 686 28.44 -47.93 -58.15
C LYS A 686 28.15 -46.51 -58.64
N LYS A 687 26.86 -46.12 -58.75
CA LYS A 687 26.47 -44.75 -59.11
C LYS A 687 26.20 -43.96 -57.84
N ILE A 688 26.81 -42.78 -57.73
CA ILE A 688 26.48 -41.78 -56.71
C ILE A 688 25.76 -40.62 -57.41
N SER A 689 24.66 -40.17 -56.83
CA SER A 689 23.92 -38.98 -57.23
C SER A 689 23.76 -38.05 -56.04
N VAL A 690 23.65 -36.74 -56.30
CA VAL A 690 23.25 -35.73 -55.32
C VAL A 690 21.88 -35.18 -55.69
N PHE A 691 21.03 -34.97 -54.70
CA PHE A 691 19.81 -34.18 -54.81
C PHE A 691 20.05 -32.83 -54.13
N ILE A 692 19.73 -31.73 -54.80
CA ILE A 692 19.86 -30.35 -54.32
C ILE A 692 18.48 -29.71 -54.47
N ASN A 693 17.70 -29.73 -53.39
CA ASN A 693 16.30 -29.34 -53.39
C ASN A 693 16.16 -27.95 -52.76
N ALA A 694 15.45 -27.04 -53.45
CA ALA A 694 15.22 -25.68 -52.96
C ALA A 694 13.79 -25.18 -53.23
N SER A 695 13.18 -24.60 -52.20
CA SER A 695 11.84 -23.99 -52.25
C SER A 695 11.88 -22.61 -52.94
N ILE A 696 12.24 -22.62 -54.21
CA ILE A 696 12.40 -21.45 -55.09
C ILE A 696 11.94 -21.86 -56.50
N ASP A 697 10.94 -21.16 -57.06
CA ASP A 697 10.53 -21.36 -58.45
C ASP A 697 11.55 -20.74 -59.41
N LEU A 698 12.17 -21.60 -60.25
CA LEU A 698 13.06 -21.22 -61.35
C LEU A 698 12.54 -21.74 -62.71
N GLY A 699 11.24 -22.07 -62.78
CA GLY A 699 10.57 -22.74 -63.88
C GLY A 699 10.49 -24.25 -63.67
N CYS A 700 11.10 -25.00 -64.57
CA CYS A 700 11.25 -26.44 -64.45
C CYS A 700 12.72 -26.81 -64.30
N VAL A 701 12.99 -27.96 -63.70
CA VAL A 701 14.29 -28.62 -63.70
C VAL A 701 14.30 -29.62 -64.86
N SER A 702 15.03 -29.31 -65.93
CA SER A 702 14.98 -30.07 -67.19
C SER A 702 16.24 -30.92 -67.41
N TYR A 703 16.07 -32.16 -67.89
CA TYR A 703 17.16 -33.02 -68.35
C TYR A 703 17.46 -32.88 -69.86
N LEU A 704 16.57 -32.23 -70.62
CA LEU A 704 16.66 -32.13 -72.08
C LEU A 704 17.86 -31.27 -72.50
N SER A 705 18.68 -31.75 -73.44
CA SER A 705 19.97 -31.14 -73.83
C SER A 705 19.91 -29.62 -74.04
N ASN A 706 18.89 -29.14 -74.74
CA ASN A 706 18.78 -27.75 -75.20
C ASN A 706 18.25 -26.80 -74.11
N SER A 707 17.76 -27.34 -72.99
CA SER A 707 17.23 -26.58 -71.84
C SER A 707 17.75 -27.10 -70.50
N ARG A 708 18.86 -27.85 -70.51
CA ARG A 708 19.27 -28.68 -69.37
C ARG A 708 19.62 -27.84 -68.15
N SER A 709 18.89 -28.06 -67.07
CA SER A 709 19.13 -27.43 -65.78
C SER A 709 20.45 -27.90 -65.18
N ASN A 710 21.12 -26.98 -64.50
CA ASN A 710 22.39 -27.23 -63.84
C ASN A 710 22.49 -26.53 -62.48
N VAL A 711 23.40 -27.04 -61.66
CA VAL A 711 23.86 -26.39 -60.43
C VAL A 711 25.37 -26.24 -60.56
N VAL A 712 25.86 -25.01 -60.44
CA VAL A 712 27.30 -24.76 -60.32
C VAL A 712 27.62 -24.60 -58.84
N VAL A 713 28.41 -25.53 -58.31
CA VAL A 713 28.97 -25.45 -56.97
C VAL A 713 30.27 -24.66 -57.08
N GLN A 714 30.31 -23.44 -56.56
CA GLN A 714 31.53 -22.66 -56.46
C GLN A 714 32.25 -23.04 -55.16
N LEU A 715 33.54 -23.35 -55.24
CA LEU A 715 34.36 -23.74 -54.09
C LEU A 715 35.28 -22.59 -53.65
N GLU A 716 35.69 -22.59 -52.37
CA GLU A 716 36.55 -21.54 -51.80
C GLU A 716 37.97 -21.53 -52.41
N ASN A 717 38.47 -22.67 -52.87
CA ASN A 717 39.68 -22.78 -53.71
C ASN A 717 39.53 -22.19 -55.14
N ASN A 718 38.42 -21.51 -55.42
CA ASN A 718 38.00 -20.92 -56.69
C ASN A 718 37.74 -21.90 -57.85
N GLN A 719 37.69 -23.21 -57.60
CA GLN A 719 37.19 -24.18 -58.57
C GLN A 719 35.66 -24.13 -58.68
N SER A 720 35.12 -24.48 -59.84
CA SER A 720 33.67 -24.47 -60.13
C SER A 720 33.23 -25.85 -60.61
N VAL A 721 32.44 -26.56 -59.82
CA VAL A 721 31.94 -27.91 -60.18
C VAL A 721 30.53 -27.76 -60.75
N THR A 722 30.40 -27.92 -62.08
CA THR A 722 29.07 -27.92 -62.73
C THR A 722 28.45 -29.31 -62.68
N LEU A 723 27.24 -29.39 -62.13
CA LEU A 723 26.40 -30.58 -62.05
C LEU A 723 25.21 -30.39 -63.00
N TYR A 724 24.81 -31.42 -63.74
CA TYR A 724 23.71 -31.36 -64.72
C TYR A 724 22.58 -32.32 -64.36
N HIS A 725 21.34 -31.89 -64.57
CA HIS A 725 20.17 -32.66 -64.14
C HIS A 725 20.09 -34.04 -64.82
N SER A 726 19.85 -35.11 -64.04
CA SER A 726 19.85 -36.51 -64.49
C SER A 726 18.52 -37.26 -64.29
N TRP A 727 17.43 -36.57 -63.93
CA TRP A 727 16.13 -37.20 -63.62
C TRP A 727 14.97 -36.61 -64.43
N ASN A 728 13.74 -36.87 -63.98
CA ASN A 728 12.50 -36.44 -64.62
C ASN A 728 12.36 -34.91 -64.62
N MET A 729 11.53 -34.37 -65.52
CA MET A 729 11.28 -32.93 -65.54
C MET A 729 10.25 -32.54 -64.48
N GLU A 730 10.74 -31.95 -63.38
CA GLU A 730 9.89 -31.38 -62.32
C GLU A 730 9.69 -29.87 -62.55
N CYS A 731 8.55 -29.31 -62.15
CA CYS A 731 8.22 -27.88 -62.32
C CYS A 731 7.61 -27.29 -61.05
N GLY A 732 7.93 -26.04 -60.74
CA GLY A 732 7.60 -25.41 -59.45
C GLY A 732 8.85 -25.32 -58.59
N GLU A 733 8.89 -26.02 -57.46
CA GLU A 733 10.10 -26.08 -56.63
C GLU A 733 11.32 -26.65 -57.39
N PHE A 734 12.51 -26.17 -57.04
CA PHE A 734 13.75 -26.60 -57.68
C PHE A 734 14.19 -27.97 -57.12
N LEU A 735 13.61 -29.04 -57.66
CA LEU A 735 13.94 -30.43 -57.33
C LEU A 735 15.00 -30.97 -58.29
N PHE A 736 16.28 -30.82 -57.93
CA PHE A 736 17.40 -31.14 -58.81
C PHE A 736 18.16 -32.39 -58.36
N LYS A 737 18.22 -33.41 -59.22
CA LYS A 737 19.14 -34.55 -59.10
C LYS A 737 20.27 -34.45 -60.14
N ALA A 738 21.51 -34.71 -59.76
CA ALA A 738 22.61 -34.96 -60.70
C ALA A 738 23.39 -36.23 -60.33
N ASP A 739 23.84 -36.98 -61.34
CA ASP A 739 24.77 -38.10 -61.17
C ASP A 739 26.20 -37.55 -61.08
N LEU A 740 26.95 -37.95 -60.06
CA LEU A 740 28.31 -37.48 -59.79
C LEU A 740 29.35 -38.39 -60.47
N THR A 741 30.22 -37.79 -61.28
CA THR A 741 31.43 -38.47 -61.78
C THR A 741 32.55 -38.45 -60.73
N LYS A 742 33.48 -39.41 -60.80
CA LYS A 742 34.65 -39.47 -59.90
C LYS A 742 35.45 -38.16 -59.85
N SER A 743 35.56 -37.43 -60.96
CA SER A 743 36.26 -36.14 -61.00
C SER A 743 35.51 -35.04 -60.25
N GLN A 744 34.16 -35.05 -60.27
CA GLN A 744 33.36 -34.08 -59.52
C GLN A 744 33.43 -34.37 -58.01
N ILE A 745 33.31 -35.65 -57.61
CA ILE A 745 33.49 -36.12 -56.22
C ILE A 745 34.84 -35.63 -55.67
N LEU A 746 35.93 -36.00 -56.35
CA LEU A 746 37.30 -35.61 -56.00
C LEU A 746 37.57 -34.09 -56.04
N SER A 747 36.69 -33.26 -56.59
CA SER A 747 36.77 -31.79 -56.48
C SER A 747 35.96 -31.27 -55.29
N LEU A 748 34.74 -31.79 -55.08
CA LEU A 748 33.83 -31.40 -54.01
C LEU A 748 34.37 -31.77 -52.60
N GLU A 749 35.21 -32.80 -52.51
CA GLU A 749 35.89 -33.22 -51.26
C GLU A 749 37.09 -32.36 -50.88
N LYS A 750 37.63 -31.54 -51.80
CA LYS A 750 38.92 -30.83 -51.61
C LYS A 750 38.79 -29.42 -51.06
N SER A 751 37.59 -28.85 -51.00
CA SER A 751 37.38 -27.46 -50.59
C SER A 751 35.95 -27.24 -50.13
N PRO A 752 35.70 -26.38 -49.13
CA PRO A 752 34.36 -25.97 -48.76
C PRO A 752 33.63 -25.23 -49.90
N ILE A 753 32.30 -25.28 -49.87
CA ILE A 753 31.40 -24.55 -50.77
C ILE A 753 31.45 -23.06 -50.45
N LYS A 754 31.72 -22.24 -51.47
CA LYS A 754 31.68 -20.77 -51.43
C LYS A 754 30.28 -20.24 -51.75
N SER A 755 29.67 -20.74 -52.82
CA SER A 755 28.28 -20.42 -53.22
C SER A 755 27.68 -21.51 -54.12
N LEU A 756 26.35 -21.51 -54.24
CA LEU A 756 25.59 -22.39 -55.14
C LEU A 756 24.82 -21.55 -56.16
N LYS A 757 25.01 -21.84 -57.45
CA LYS A 757 24.28 -21.20 -58.56
C LYS A 757 23.31 -22.20 -59.20
N LEU A 758 22.03 -22.08 -58.88
CA LEU A 758 20.94 -22.93 -59.37
C LEU A 758 20.37 -22.36 -60.68
N ARG A 759 20.09 -23.22 -61.68
CA ARG A 759 19.51 -22.82 -62.97
C ARG A 759 18.35 -23.73 -63.39
N GLY A 760 17.13 -23.20 -63.32
CA GLY A 760 15.95 -23.81 -63.94
C GLY A 760 15.78 -23.36 -65.41
N THR A 761 14.67 -23.74 -66.03
CA THR A 761 14.35 -23.34 -67.42
C THR A 761 13.93 -21.88 -67.58
N LYS A 762 13.46 -21.21 -66.52
CA LYS A 762 13.02 -19.80 -66.55
C LYS A 762 13.95 -18.84 -65.78
N GLY A 763 14.69 -19.34 -64.78
CA GLY A 763 15.44 -18.47 -63.86
C GLY A 763 16.77 -19.05 -63.38
N ILE A 764 17.61 -18.15 -62.85
CA ILE A 764 18.87 -18.46 -62.17
C ILE A 764 18.83 -17.85 -60.78
N ARG A 765 19.30 -18.57 -59.76
CA ARG A 765 19.49 -18.06 -58.40
C ARG A 765 20.87 -18.40 -57.89
N GLU A 766 21.53 -17.43 -57.27
CA GLU A 766 22.78 -17.63 -56.54
C GLU A 766 22.50 -17.59 -55.03
N ILE A 767 23.22 -18.43 -54.28
CA ILE A 767 23.15 -18.58 -52.82
C ILE A 767 24.57 -18.51 -52.28
N ASP A 768 24.95 -17.36 -51.74
CA ASP A 768 26.28 -17.11 -51.17
C ASP A 768 26.33 -17.34 -49.64
N ASN A 769 25.17 -17.26 -48.97
CA ASN A 769 25.06 -17.53 -47.54
C ASN A 769 24.98 -19.04 -47.27
N ILE A 770 26.10 -19.73 -47.43
CA ILE A 770 26.26 -21.16 -47.18
C ILE A 770 26.58 -21.37 -45.70
N SER A 771 25.65 -22.00 -44.97
CA SER A 771 25.77 -22.21 -43.52
C SER A 771 26.51 -23.51 -43.15
N TYR A 772 26.58 -24.47 -44.07
CA TYR A 772 27.35 -25.70 -43.95
C TYR A 772 28.20 -25.89 -45.21
N LYS A 773 29.38 -25.26 -45.22
CA LYS A 773 30.26 -25.20 -46.41
C LYS A 773 30.99 -26.52 -46.63
N GLU A 774 31.28 -27.22 -45.54
CA GLU A 774 32.07 -28.44 -45.48
C GLU A 774 31.27 -29.68 -45.91
N PHE A 775 29.96 -29.53 -46.18
CA PHE A 775 29.01 -30.60 -46.46
C PHE A 775 29.55 -31.72 -47.36
N PHE A 776 30.09 -31.40 -48.53
CA PHE A 776 30.57 -32.43 -49.45
C PHE A 776 31.79 -33.18 -48.90
N MET A 777 32.70 -32.48 -48.22
CA MET A 777 33.87 -33.06 -47.56
C MET A 777 33.45 -34.00 -46.41
N ASP A 778 32.46 -33.58 -45.62
CA ASP A 778 31.96 -34.31 -44.46
C ASP A 778 31.05 -35.49 -44.82
N LYS A 779 30.31 -35.41 -45.94
CA LYS A 779 29.20 -36.33 -46.25
C LYS A 779 29.37 -37.20 -47.50
N LEU A 780 30.27 -36.89 -48.45
CA LEU A 780 30.48 -37.79 -49.61
C LEU A 780 30.98 -39.17 -49.17
N ARG A 781 31.86 -39.22 -48.16
CA ARG A 781 32.28 -40.45 -47.45
C ARG A 781 31.14 -41.31 -46.86
N CYS A 782 29.93 -40.76 -46.70
CA CYS A 782 28.75 -41.53 -46.26
C CYS A 782 28.13 -42.35 -47.41
N VAL A 783 28.56 -42.15 -48.67
CA VAL A 783 28.01 -42.82 -49.86
C VAL A 783 29.08 -43.31 -50.84
N GLU A 784 30.35 -43.42 -50.43
CA GLU A 784 31.41 -44.07 -51.21
C GLU A 784 31.27 -45.60 -51.22
#